data_AF-A0A6B1I4K8-F1
#
_entry.id   AF-A0A6B1I4K8-F1
#
_cell.length_a   1.000
_cell.length_b   1.000
_cell.length_c   1.000
_cell.angle_alpha   90.00
_cell.angle_beta   90.00
_cell.angle_gamma   90.00
#
_symmetry.space_group_name_H-M   'P 1'
#
loop_
_entity.id
_entity.type
_entity.pdbx_description
1 polymer ?
#
loop_
_entity_poly.entity_id
_entity_poly.type
_entity_poly.pdbx_seq_one_letter_code
_entity_poly.pdbx_strand_id
1 'polypeptide(L)'
;MKHSAYYILCVLALTANSGWAREDGVRPTVAYLSSLGSRVSGYPGSAAAADYVEQRLREIGLPDLTRESFKVTVPIDQGGELLLTESGERYVLYGLWPNLVRTSTLPEYAGEMIYGGDGEWEDFAGFELDGRVVLMEFNSWSRWLQAASLGARAIVFIEPEETTRNQATAKYSTAPLDIPRFWIERAAGLQLKERLLKQPTAVVLKGRMDWQRETAWNIWGRLPGTDPALADETIVIESYYDGMSVVPALAPAAEATSGIAALLALAEHLVRHPPRRPVVLVATGAHFQAQQGIVHFLERHARRHPYYAERMEEPLKPKLFICIDLTSQSDGLGIWNNTFSYDLKRFFVPFGRRFTAYAEEESARLGLEQERPLANGISPIRGMDWSTFVPGGVSVSGVQALTAGIISLSFVTVNDARYIVDTPLDTPERMNIENLSRQSRLLNAMLARAVNDEALFADLEDFGPVLKDKLRSLRVKVRSFPRRSTVPDRPIADAIVVVDPWFKSHKGVRWAQYHLTDGQGVADIAGLRTGGYPVAAYQVKPETGEIAFAPDLSERAQQFSGKPVNGWMINSKIRWNTNEKIIVVFPTISRSFYSMIDPRYLRSFGDIKIVNRSGVAPRQFGLARGIDEGEAVGVVFGPQDADEDDGIKMLVANRLLLLNSEGNEDEEQARGRGYVLRKESLIRTGMLAVEDMWQLNEARLRTLREHAIENQRLARLHQRGKSLIEKARQAEEAKDWERYVEHVRAALGVTSRAYPEVLQTLNDVISGMVFFLALVIPTAFLGERLLFAAADIRWQLAGFGGLLVLIWIAISQVHPAFAIAHPLVILLAFAIMAMAAFVLSMISTRFNRYMKAYQAQEAHVHETDISRASASYAAFMLGISNMRRRKLRTGLTLLTLVLLTFT
;
A
#
# COMPACT_ATOMS: atom_id res chain seq x y z
N MET A 1 38.35 72.98 -19.21
CA MET A 1 38.34 72.03 -18.07
C MET A 1 36.98 72.00 -17.34
N LYS A 2 35.85 71.75 -18.02
CA LYS A 2 34.52 71.61 -17.39
C LYS A 2 33.58 70.58 -18.06
N HIS A 3 34.09 69.68 -18.91
CA HIS A 3 33.25 68.68 -19.59
C HIS A 3 33.62 67.20 -19.35
N SER A 4 34.70 66.91 -18.61
CA SER A 4 35.13 65.52 -18.36
C SER A 4 34.64 64.94 -17.01
N ALA A 5 34.07 65.75 -16.12
CA ALA A 5 33.61 65.30 -14.80
C ALA A 5 32.19 64.71 -14.79
N TYR A 6 31.37 64.99 -15.83
CA TYR A 6 29.99 64.51 -15.90
C TYR A 6 29.87 63.08 -16.43
N TYR A 7 30.82 62.64 -17.28
CA TYR A 7 30.81 61.27 -17.82
C TYR A 7 31.29 60.22 -16.81
N ILE A 8 32.15 60.59 -15.85
CA ILE A 8 32.65 59.65 -14.85
C ILE A 8 31.61 59.41 -13.73
N LEU A 9 30.78 60.41 -13.40
CA LEU A 9 29.67 60.21 -12.44
C LEU A 9 28.49 59.40 -13.02
N CYS A 10 28.19 59.53 -14.32
CA CYS A 10 27.13 58.72 -14.95
C CYS A 10 27.55 57.25 -15.16
N VAL A 11 28.83 56.96 -15.38
CA VAL A 11 29.33 55.57 -15.55
C VAL A 11 29.52 54.85 -14.20
N LEU A 12 29.78 55.59 -13.11
CA LEU A 12 29.78 55.03 -11.74
C LEU A 12 28.37 54.85 -11.15
N ALA A 13 27.36 55.57 -11.64
CA ALA A 13 25.96 55.35 -11.25
C ALA A 13 25.28 54.19 -12.02
N LEU A 14 25.77 53.84 -13.22
CA LEU A 14 25.23 52.74 -14.03
C LEU A 14 25.81 51.36 -13.71
N THR A 15 26.83 51.27 -12.83
CA THR A 15 27.41 50.00 -12.37
C THR A 15 27.02 49.64 -10.93
N ALA A 16 26.21 50.48 -10.26
CA ALA A 16 25.75 50.25 -8.89
C ALA A 16 24.43 49.46 -8.78
N ASN A 17 23.84 49.02 -9.90
CA ASN A 17 22.50 48.42 -9.92
C ASN A 17 22.45 46.89 -10.10
N SER A 18 23.54 46.20 -9.75
CA SER A 18 23.56 44.74 -9.62
C SER A 18 23.62 44.35 -8.14
N GLY A 19 22.55 44.67 -7.39
CA GLY A 19 22.40 44.26 -5.98
C GLY A 19 22.50 42.76 -5.72
N TRP A 20 22.47 41.93 -6.77
CA TRP A 20 22.64 40.48 -6.76
C TRP A 20 24.08 40.00 -7.04
N ALA A 21 25.04 40.90 -7.31
CA ALA A 21 26.38 40.54 -7.81
C ALA A 21 27.47 40.35 -6.73
N ARG A 22 27.19 40.60 -5.45
CA ARG A 22 28.13 40.39 -4.34
C ARG A 22 27.54 39.41 -3.34
N GLU A 23 27.92 38.13 -3.49
CA GLU A 23 27.68 36.98 -2.60
C GLU A 23 26.24 36.89 -2.06
N ASP A 24 25.41 36.17 -2.80
CA ASP A 24 24.00 35.83 -2.59
C ASP A 24 23.67 35.09 -1.27
N GLY A 25 24.59 35.00 -0.30
CA GLY A 25 24.36 34.41 1.03
C GLY A 25 24.01 32.90 1.03
N VAL A 26 23.95 32.29 -0.16
CA VAL A 26 23.52 30.90 -0.35
C VAL A 26 24.55 29.93 0.21
N ARG A 27 25.82 30.06 -0.18
CA ARG A 27 26.91 29.19 0.29
C ARG A 27 27.02 29.10 1.82
N PRO A 28 27.09 30.22 2.58
CA PRO A 28 27.20 30.13 4.04
C PRO A 28 25.94 29.52 4.67
N THR A 29 24.75 29.80 4.12
CA THR A 29 23.50 29.20 4.60
C THR A 29 23.47 27.69 4.41
N VAL A 30 23.84 27.20 3.22
CA VAL A 30 23.95 25.78 2.90
C VAL A 30 24.94 25.11 3.86
N ALA A 31 26.16 25.66 3.97
CA ALA A 31 27.21 25.11 4.81
C ALA A 31 26.78 25.01 6.29
N TYR A 32 26.13 26.05 6.83
CA TYR A 32 25.65 26.04 8.20
C TYR A 32 24.54 25.00 8.40
N LEU A 33 23.48 25.05 7.59
CA LEU A 33 22.32 24.15 7.74
C LEU A 33 22.69 22.67 7.58
N SER A 34 23.60 22.34 6.65
CA SER A 34 24.09 20.98 6.45
C SER A 34 24.97 20.47 7.60
N SER A 35 25.51 21.36 8.45
CA SER A 35 26.37 20.99 9.60
C SER A 35 25.59 20.59 10.86
N LEU A 36 24.27 20.79 10.89
CA LEU A 36 23.42 20.63 12.07
C LEU A 36 23.09 19.17 12.43
N GLY A 37 23.77 18.20 11.81
CA GLY A 37 23.41 16.78 11.92
C GLY A 37 22.09 16.48 11.22
N SER A 38 21.23 15.63 11.81
CA SER A 38 19.94 15.32 11.21
C SER A 38 18.95 16.48 11.30
N ARG A 39 18.50 16.93 10.13
CA ARG A 39 17.40 17.91 9.98
C ARG A 39 16.03 17.27 9.72
N VAL A 40 15.86 15.96 9.96
CA VAL A 40 14.52 15.36 9.99
C VAL A 40 13.68 16.06 11.04
N SER A 41 12.47 16.50 10.68
CA SER A 41 11.58 17.20 11.60
C SER A 41 11.31 16.40 12.87
N GLY A 42 11.66 16.98 14.02
CA GLY A 42 11.66 16.37 15.35
C GLY A 42 13.04 15.94 15.86
N TYR A 43 14.07 15.91 15.01
CA TYR A 43 15.46 15.76 15.44
C TYR A 43 16.06 17.13 15.86
N PRO A 44 17.11 17.14 16.71
CA PRO A 44 17.73 18.38 17.18
C PRO A 44 18.20 19.32 16.07
N GLY A 45 18.73 18.80 14.96
CA GLY A 45 19.18 19.62 13.84
C GLY A 45 18.06 20.38 13.15
N SER A 46 16.84 19.85 13.13
CA SER A 46 15.66 20.55 12.59
C SER A 46 15.25 21.75 13.47
N ALA A 47 15.32 21.59 14.80
CA ALA A 47 15.09 22.68 15.74
C ALA A 47 16.15 23.79 15.58
N ALA A 48 17.43 23.41 15.51
CA ALA A 48 18.53 24.34 15.28
C ALA A 48 18.42 25.06 13.92
N ALA A 49 17.91 24.38 12.88
CA ALA A 49 17.64 24.99 11.59
C ALA A 49 16.53 26.04 11.68
N ALA A 50 15.47 25.77 12.44
CA ALA A 50 14.43 26.75 12.72
C ALA A 50 15.02 27.98 13.45
N ASP A 51 15.82 27.76 14.49
CA ASP A 51 16.47 28.84 15.24
C ASP A 51 17.36 29.71 14.33
N TYR A 52 18.14 29.07 13.45
CA TYR A 52 18.96 29.78 12.46
C TYR A 52 18.14 30.60 11.47
N VAL A 53 17.06 30.04 10.92
CA VAL A 53 16.19 30.76 9.98
C VAL A 53 15.54 31.96 10.67
N GLU A 54 15.03 31.78 11.88
CA GLU A 54 14.44 32.86 12.68
C GLU A 54 15.48 33.96 12.96
N GLN A 55 16.66 33.57 13.45
CA GLN A 55 17.75 34.52 13.72
C GLN A 55 18.15 35.28 12.45
N ARG A 56 18.32 34.59 11.33
CA ARG A 56 18.73 35.22 10.07
C ARG A 56 17.69 36.21 9.58
N LEU A 57 16.39 35.88 9.68
CA LEU A 57 15.31 36.80 9.34
C LEU A 57 15.25 38.02 10.28
N ARG A 58 15.55 37.85 11.58
CA ARG A 58 15.70 38.97 12.52
C ARG A 58 16.87 39.88 12.16
N GLU A 59 18.03 39.30 11.84
CA GLU A 59 19.23 40.05 11.42
C GLU A 59 19.02 40.81 10.12
N ILE A 60 18.26 40.22 9.18
CA ILE A 60 17.84 40.88 7.94
C ILE A 60 16.92 42.08 8.23
N GLY A 61 16.20 42.06 9.36
CA GLY A 61 15.26 43.10 9.75
C GLY A 61 13.84 42.86 9.21
N LEU A 62 13.44 41.60 9.01
CA LEU A 62 12.08 41.27 8.57
C LEU A 62 11.06 41.70 9.67
N PRO A 63 10.04 42.52 9.34
CA PRO A 63 9.03 42.93 10.32
C PRO A 63 8.04 41.80 10.63
N ASP A 64 7.32 41.95 11.75
CA ASP A 64 6.22 41.07 12.18
C ASP A 64 6.60 39.57 12.17
N LEU A 65 7.84 39.27 12.58
CA LEU A 65 8.35 37.89 12.59
C LEU A 65 7.72 37.06 13.71
N THR A 66 7.05 35.99 13.31
CA THR A 66 6.32 35.05 14.16
C THR A 66 6.88 33.65 13.99
N ARG A 67 6.95 32.91 15.11
CA ARG A 67 7.28 31.47 15.13
C ARG A 67 6.13 30.70 15.74
N GLU A 68 5.72 29.65 15.04
CA GLU A 68 4.58 28.83 15.42
C GLU A 68 4.96 27.37 15.56
N SER A 69 4.59 26.78 16.69
CA SER A 69 4.79 25.35 16.91
C SER A 69 3.59 24.52 16.42
N PHE A 70 3.87 23.31 15.98
CA PHE A 70 2.90 22.23 15.78
C PHE A 70 3.55 20.90 16.13
N LYS A 71 2.76 19.82 16.16
CA LYS A 71 3.23 18.49 16.54
C LYS A 71 3.35 17.60 15.32
N VAL A 72 4.44 16.82 15.28
CA VAL A 72 4.68 15.77 14.28
C VAL A 72 4.99 14.47 14.97
N THR A 73 4.60 13.34 14.37
CA THR A 73 4.97 12.01 14.87
C THR A 73 6.10 11.48 13.99
N VAL A 74 7.25 11.18 14.60
CA VAL A 74 8.49 10.83 13.90
C VAL A 74 9.18 9.66 14.62
N PRO A 75 9.88 8.76 13.90
CA PRO A 75 10.73 7.78 14.55
C PRO A 75 12.04 8.43 14.99
N ILE A 76 12.31 8.43 16.30
CA ILE A 76 13.55 8.94 16.90
C ILE A 76 14.49 7.76 17.19
N ASP A 77 15.63 7.75 16.51
CA ASP A 77 16.72 6.81 16.74
C ASP A 77 17.47 7.20 18.03
N GLN A 78 17.51 6.27 18.98
CA GLN A 78 18.21 6.38 20.26
C GLN A 78 19.62 5.76 20.19
N GLY A 79 20.05 5.35 19.00
CA GLY A 79 21.34 4.75 18.73
C GLY A 79 21.32 3.22 18.77
N GLY A 80 22.35 2.64 18.17
CA GLY A 80 22.62 1.21 18.18
C GLY A 80 24.11 0.92 18.28
N GLU A 81 24.42 -0.32 18.65
CA GLU A 81 25.78 -0.80 18.86
C GLU A 81 25.89 -2.25 18.36
N LEU A 82 27.00 -2.55 17.71
CA LEU A 82 27.47 -3.88 17.40
C LEU A 82 28.76 -4.13 18.18
N LEU A 83 28.79 -5.19 18.97
CA LEU A 83 29.96 -5.65 19.71
C LEU A 83 30.46 -6.97 19.13
N LEU A 84 31.73 -7.04 18.75
CA LEU A 84 32.38 -8.32 18.46
C LEU A 84 32.76 -9.00 19.78
N THR A 85 32.21 -10.17 20.03
CA THR A 85 32.37 -10.85 21.34
C THR A 85 33.80 -11.31 21.60
N GLU A 86 34.52 -11.71 20.55
CA GLU A 86 35.89 -12.22 20.65
C GLU A 86 36.93 -11.11 20.85
N SER A 87 36.83 -10.01 20.10
CA SER A 87 37.81 -8.90 20.16
C SER A 87 37.43 -7.80 21.14
N GLY A 88 36.15 -7.69 21.51
CA GLY A 88 35.63 -6.57 22.30
C GLY A 88 35.45 -5.27 21.51
N GLU A 89 35.69 -5.27 20.20
CA GLU A 89 35.52 -4.10 19.35
C GLU A 89 34.05 -3.71 19.20
N ARG A 90 33.78 -2.40 19.23
CA ARG A 90 32.44 -1.82 19.19
C ARG A 90 32.28 -0.95 17.95
N TYR A 91 31.13 -1.05 17.32
CA TYR A 91 30.76 -0.25 16.17
C TYR A 91 29.41 0.43 16.43
N VAL A 92 29.32 1.70 16.04
CA VAL A 92 28.07 2.46 16.10
C VAL A 92 27.16 2.02 14.96
N LEU A 93 25.88 1.87 15.27
CA LEU A 93 24.83 1.57 14.31
C LEU A 93 23.75 2.63 14.35
N TYR A 94 23.20 2.92 13.17
CA TYR A 94 22.08 3.84 13.01
C TYR A 94 20.87 3.09 12.45
N GLY A 95 19.69 3.27 13.05
CA GLY A 95 18.48 2.60 12.60
C GLY A 95 17.99 3.13 11.25
N LEU A 96 17.62 2.24 10.34
CA LEU A 96 16.90 2.64 9.11
C LEU A 96 15.43 2.95 9.41
N TRP A 97 14.80 3.71 8.51
CA TRP A 97 13.39 4.06 8.55
C TRP A 97 12.51 2.81 8.81
N PRO A 98 11.49 2.89 9.68
CA PRO A 98 10.65 1.75 10.05
C PRO A 98 10.02 1.04 8.85
N ASN A 99 9.82 -0.28 8.99
CA ASN A 99 8.92 -1.04 8.12
C ASN A 99 7.50 -0.70 8.54
N LEU A 100 6.79 0.15 7.79
CA LEU A 100 5.54 0.79 8.20
C LEU A 100 5.66 1.38 9.62
N VAL A 101 5.11 0.72 10.64
CA VAL A 101 5.22 1.13 12.06
C VAL A 101 6.30 0.36 12.84
N ARG A 102 6.76 -0.79 12.34
CA ARG A 102 7.73 -1.66 13.00
C ARG A 102 9.13 -1.04 12.90
N THR A 103 9.60 -0.51 14.03
CA THR A 103 10.89 0.19 14.11
C THR A 103 12.05 -0.79 14.07
N SER A 104 13.26 -0.25 13.85
CA SER A 104 14.52 -1.01 13.89
C SER A 104 14.98 -1.31 15.33
N THR A 105 14.11 -1.17 16.33
CA THR A 105 14.41 -1.56 17.71
C THR A 105 14.71 -3.06 17.79
N LEU A 106 15.87 -3.36 18.37
CA LEU A 106 16.35 -4.69 18.67
C LEU A 106 16.92 -4.65 20.10
N PRO A 107 16.24 -5.28 21.08
CA PRO A 107 16.84 -5.59 22.37
C PRO A 107 18.15 -6.35 22.18
N GLU A 108 19.01 -6.35 23.20
CA GLU A 108 20.28 -7.05 23.14
C GLU A 108 20.13 -8.47 22.59
N TYR A 109 20.80 -8.73 21.47
CA TYR A 109 20.72 -9.97 20.74
C TYR A 109 22.12 -10.50 20.47
N ALA A 110 22.42 -11.66 21.05
CA ALA A 110 23.64 -12.41 20.74
C ALA A 110 23.37 -13.35 19.58
N GLY A 111 24.22 -13.32 18.56
CA GLY A 111 24.11 -14.17 17.38
C GLY A 111 25.41 -14.22 16.60
N GLU A 112 25.38 -14.95 15.48
CA GLU A 112 26.50 -15.02 14.55
C GLU A 112 26.23 -14.11 13.36
N MET A 113 27.24 -13.37 12.94
CA MET A 113 27.20 -12.49 11.77
C MET A 113 27.91 -13.13 10.58
N ILE A 114 27.34 -12.96 9.39
CA ILE A 114 27.96 -13.34 8.10
C ILE A 114 27.97 -12.16 7.14
N TYR A 115 28.84 -12.21 6.13
CA TYR A 115 28.78 -11.28 4.99
C TYR A 115 27.88 -11.86 3.90
N GLY A 116 26.88 -11.09 3.48
CA GLY A 116 25.84 -11.50 2.54
C GLY A 116 25.87 -10.75 1.21
N GLY A 117 27.01 -10.16 0.84
CA GLY A 117 27.20 -9.55 -0.49
C GLY A 117 26.14 -8.50 -0.85
N ASP A 118 25.67 -8.59 -2.09
CA ASP A 118 24.57 -7.79 -2.62
C ASP A 118 23.19 -8.41 -2.30
N GLY A 119 23.17 -9.52 -1.55
CA GLY A 119 21.97 -10.24 -1.15
C GLY A 119 21.39 -11.13 -2.22
N GLU A 120 22.19 -11.56 -3.18
CA GLU A 120 21.78 -12.61 -4.12
C GLU A 120 21.72 -13.96 -3.39
N TRP A 121 21.01 -14.94 -3.96
CA TRP A 121 20.84 -16.24 -3.31
C TRP A 121 22.18 -16.97 -3.14
N GLU A 122 23.11 -16.78 -4.07
CA GLU A 122 24.44 -17.39 -4.06
C GLU A 122 25.34 -16.78 -2.98
N ASP A 123 25.12 -15.51 -2.60
CA ASP A 123 25.88 -14.85 -1.53
C ASP A 123 25.66 -15.52 -0.16
N PHE A 124 24.56 -16.27 -0.02
CA PHE A 124 24.20 -17.00 1.19
C PHE A 124 24.66 -18.46 1.18
N ALA A 125 25.27 -18.94 0.10
CA ALA A 125 25.60 -20.34 -0.09
C ALA A 125 26.50 -20.88 1.04
N GLY A 126 26.15 -22.07 1.57
CA GLY A 126 26.89 -22.71 2.66
C GLY A 126 26.54 -22.20 4.07
N PHE A 127 25.73 -21.15 4.21
CA PHE A 127 25.33 -20.60 5.49
C PHE A 127 23.86 -20.92 5.83
N GLU A 128 23.58 -21.28 7.08
CA GLU A 128 22.22 -21.23 7.65
C GLU A 128 21.93 -19.78 8.05
N LEU A 129 20.74 -19.26 7.75
CA LEU A 129 20.41 -17.85 7.96
C LEU A 129 19.50 -17.63 9.16
N ASP A 130 18.81 -18.67 9.63
CA ASP A 130 17.90 -18.56 10.76
C ASP A 130 18.60 -18.02 12.01
N GLY A 131 18.10 -16.89 12.53
CA GLY A 131 18.68 -16.18 13.67
C GLY A 131 19.96 -15.38 13.39
N ARG A 132 20.56 -15.45 12.19
CA ARG A 132 21.83 -14.76 11.93
C ARG A 132 21.68 -13.27 11.66
N VAL A 133 22.75 -12.53 11.92
CA VAL A 133 22.91 -11.13 11.50
C VAL A 133 23.64 -11.12 10.16
N VAL A 134 23.19 -10.32 9.19
CA VAL A 134 23.81 -10.27 7.87
C VAL A 134 24.37 -8.87 7.59
N LEU A 135 25.66 -8.78 7.31
CA LEU A 135 26.31 -7.58 6.76
C LEU A 135 26.11 -7.58 5.25
N MET A 136 25.51 -6.52 4.70
CA MET A 136 25.19 -6.42 3.27
C MET A 136 25.64 -5.10 2.68
N GLU A 137 25.89 -5.08 1.38
CA GLU A 137 26.07 -3.85 0.62
C GLU A 137 24.75 -3.05 0.58
N PHE A 138 24.81 -1.72 0.79
CA PHE A 138 23.59 -0.91 0.77
C PHE A 138 22.96 -0.86 -0.63
N ASN A 139 23.71 -0.91 -1.72
CA ASN A 139 23.14 -0.81 -3.07
C ASN A 139 22.51 -2.13 -3.61
N SER A 140 21.92 -2.91 -2.71
CA SER A 140 21.28 -4.21 -2.95
C SER A 140 19.77 -4.19 -3.20
N TRP A 141 19.15 -3.03 -3.49
CA TRP A 141 17.69 -2.90 -3.66
C TRP A 141 16.88 -3.51 -2.50
N SER A 142 15.83 -4.29 -2.78
CA SER A 142 15.03 -4.99 -1.77
C SER A 142 15.56 -6.40 -1.45
N ARG A 143 16.77 -6.78 -1.89
CA ARG A 143 17.32 -8.14 -1.74
C ARG A 143 17.57 -8.55 -0.28
N TRP A 144 17.61 -7.61 0.65
CA TRP A 144 17.58 -7.92 2.08
C TRP A 144 16.33 -8.73 2.51
N LEU A 145 15.24 -8.66 1.74
CA LEU A 145 14.07 -9.53 1.92
C LEU A 145 14.37 -11.01 1.65
N GLN A 146 15.38 -11.31 0.84
CA GLN A 146 15.84 -12.68 0.57
C GLN A 146 16.45 -13.27 1.85
N ALA A 147 17.41 -12.57 2.46
CA ALA A 147 17.97 -12.95 3.76
C ALA A 147 16.87 -13.10 4.84
N ALA A 148 15.94 -12.15 4.91
CA ALA A 148 14.81 -12.23 5.84
C ALA A 148 13.91 -13.46 5.57
N SER A 149 13.69 -13.83 4.30
CA SER A 149 12.89 -15.00 3.92
C SER A 149 13.52 -16.34 4.32
N LEU A 150 14.84 -16.35 4.52
CA LEU A 150 15.62 -17.51 4.98
C LEU A 150 15.81 -17.53 6.51
N GLY A 151 15.40 -16.46 7.21
CA GLY A 151 15.36 -16.40 8.67
C GLY A 151 16.36 -15.45 9.34
N ALA A 152 17.05 -14.59 8.57
CA ALA A 152 17.95 -13.60 9.15
C ALA A 152 17.24 -12.76 10.24
N ARG A 153 17.89 -12.57 11.38
CA ARG A 153 17.33 -11.81 12.52
C ARG A 153 17.41 -10.31 12.32
N ALA A 154 18.51 -9.83 11.73
CA ALA A 154 18.78 -8.41 11.50
C ALA A 154 19.73 -8.21 10.30
N ILE A 155 19.66 -7.02 9.70
CA ILE A 155 20.50 -6.63 8.56
C ILE A 155 21.32 -5.39 8.93
N VAL A 156 22.61 -5.40 8.61
CA VAL A 156 23.49 -4.23 8.74
C VAL A 156 23.98 -3.87 7.35
N PHE A 157 23.72 -2.65 6.89
CA PHE A 157 24.15 -2.17 5.58
C PHE A 157 25.40 -1.33 5.68
N ILE A 158 26.40 -1.66 4.86
CA ILE A 158 27.61 -0.86 4.68
C ILE A 158 27.27 0.38 3.86
N GLU A 159 27.64 1.55 4.36
CA GLU A 159 27.61 2.79 3.60
C GLU A 159 28.32 2.67 2.24
N PRO A 160 27.62 2.96 1.12
CA PRO A 160 28.20 2.92 -0.21
C PRO A 160 28.91 4.25 -0.53
N GLU A 161 29.77 4.25 -1.55
CA GLU A 161 30.39 5.49 -2.04
C GLU A 161 29.40 6.39 -2.75
N GLU A 162 28.43 5.80 -3.44
CA GLU A 162 27.36 6.49 -4.14
C GLU A 162 26.07 5.73 -3.94
N THR A 163 24.94 6.42 -3.93
CA THR A 163 23.64 5.76 -3.86
C THR A 163 22.56 6.62 -4.51
N THR A 164 21.36 6.06 -4.58
CA THR A 164 20.19 6.78 -5.05
C THR A 164 19.04 6.64 -4.07
N ARG A 165 18.10 7.57 -4.12
CA ARG A 165 16.82 7.56 -3.43
C ARG A 165 16.04 6.27 -3.69
N ASN A 166 16.17 5.68 -4.88
CA ASN A 166 15.50 4.44 -5.21
C ASN A 166 16.08 3.26 -4.40
N GLN A 167 17.41 3.21 -4.24
CA GLN A 167 18.07 2.25 -3.35
C GLN A 167 17.60 2.44 -1.90
N ALA A 168 17.58 3.69 -1.42
CA ALA A 168 17.09 4.03 -0.08
C ALA A 168 15.61 3.63 0.13
N THR A 169 14.74 3.92 -0.84
CA THR A 169 13.31 3.57 -0.80
C THR A 169 13.09 2.04 -0.77
N ALA A 170 14.01 1.27 -1.34
CA ALA A 170 13.96 -0.19 -1.31
C ALA A 170 14.37 -0.80 0.04
N LYS A 171 14.89 -0.01 1.00
CA LYS A 171 15.36 -0.52 2.29
C LYS A 171 14.31 -0.64 3.38
N TYR A 172 13.09 -0.19 3.15
CA TYR A 172 11.98 -0.33 4.11
C TYR A 172 10.69 -0.71 3.40
N SER A 173 9.80 -1.40 4.11
CA SER A 173 8.55 -1.93 3.55
C SER A 173 7.30 -1.19 4.00
N THR A 174 6.25 -1.25 3.19
CA THR A 174 4.89 -0.86 3.59
C THR A 174 4.18 -1.95 4.41
N ALA A 175 4.75 -3.15 4.53
CA ALA A 175 4.39 -4.13 5.54
C ALA A 175 5.23 -3.94 6.82
N PRO A 176 4.66 -4.15 8.02
CA PRO A 176 5.38 -3.97 9.28
C PRO A 176 6.24 -5.19 9.66
N LEU A 177 7.22 -5.53 8.82
CA LEU A 177 8.12 -6.67 9.01
C LEU A 177 9.04 -6.50 10.23
N ASP A 178 9.13 -7.54 11.07
CA ASP A 178 10.05 -7.61 12.21
C ASP A 178 11.45 -8.05 11.78
N ILE A 179 12.16 -7.12 11.16
CA ILE A 179 13.51 -7.28 10.67
C ILE A 179 14.26 -5.96 10.87
N PRO A 180 14.88 -5.77 12.05
CA PRO A 180 15.71 -4.62 12.34
C PRO A 180 16.80 -4.43 11.29
N ARG A 181 16.94 -3.20 10.81
CA ARG A 181 17.90 -2.83 9.76
C ARG A 181 18.72 -1.64 10.25
N PHE A 182 20.03 -1.76 10.11
CA PHE A 182 20.99 -0.77 10.57
C PHE A 182 21.90 -0.31 9.45
N TRP A 183 22.43 0.90 9.59
CA TRP A 183 23.48 1.48 8.78
C TRP A 183 24.77 1.49 9.59
N ILE A 184 25.88 1.12 8.95
CA ILE A 184 27.22 1.26 9.50
C ILE A 184 28.07 2.10 8.54
N GLU A 185 28.85 3.03 9.11
CA GLU A 185 29.75 3.88 8.33
C GLU A 185 30.75 3.05 7.53
N ARG A 186 31.15 3.59 6.37
CA ARG A 186 31.89 2.84 5.36
C ARG A 186 33.16 2.20 5.89
N ALA A 187 33.98 2.98 6.60
CA ALA A 187 35.27 2.50 7.11
C ALA A 187 35.09 1.30 8.07
N ALA A 188 34.13 1.39 8.99
CA ALA A 188 33.78 0.32 9.91
C ALA A 188 33.17 -0.90 9.19
N GLY A 189 32.26 -0.66 8.24
CA GLY A 189 31.63 -1.71 7.45
C GLY A 189 32.64 -2.49 6.60
N LEU A 190 33.64 -1.83 6.00
CA LEU A 190 34.70 -2.48 5.24
C LEU A 190 35.62 -3.32 6.14
N GLN A 191 35.95 -2.83 7.34
CA GLN A 191 36.71 -3.62 8.32
C GLN A 191 35.95 -4.89 8.75
N LEU A 192 34.64 -4.78 9.01
CA LEU A 192 33.81 -5.95 9.32
C LEU A 192 33.73 -6.90 8.12
N LYS A 193 33.57 -6.38 6.90
CA LYS A 193 33.55 -7.18 5.67
C LYS A 193 34.83 -8.00 5.50
N GLU A 194 35.99 -7.39 5.67
CA GLU A 194 37.29 -8.11 5.56
C GLU A 194 37.42 -9.27 6.55
N ARG A 195 36.81 -9.15 7.73
CA ARG A 195 36.79 -10.22 8.74
C ARG A 195 35.80 -11.31 8.37
N LEU A 196 34.57 -10.92 8.02
CA LEU A 196 33.49 -11.84 7.70
C LEU A 196 33.73 -12.65 6.41
N LEU A 197 34.56 -12.13 5.49
CA LEU A 197 35.04 -12.88 4.33
C LEU A 197 35.93 -14.07 4.70
N LYS A 198 36.55 -14.06 5.88
CA LYS A 198 37.41 -15.16 6.36
C LYS A 198 36.59 -16.21 7.10
N GLN A 199 35.70 -15.76 7.99
CA GLN A 199 34.84 -16.63 8.78
C GLN A 199 33.65 -15.85 9.37
N PRO A 200 32.52 -16.52 9.65
CA PRO A 200 31.47 -15.98 10.50
C PRO A 200 32.02 -15.50 11.85
N THR A 201 31.38 -14.49 12.45
CA THR A 201 31.86 -13.87 13.69
C THR A 201 30.72 -13.72 14.70
N ALA A 202 30.96 -14.08 15.96
CA ALA A 202 29.98 -13.93 17.04
C ALA A 202 29.85 -12.45 17.47
N VAL A 203 28.62 -11.95 17.46
CA VAL A 203 28.28 -10.55 17.73
C VAL A 203 27.19 -10.40 18.78
N VAL A 204 27.20 -9.27 19.47
CA VAL A 204 26.05 -8.78 20.24
C VAL A 204 25.57 -7.48 19.60
N LEU A 205 24.31 -7.44 19.20
CA LEU A 205 23.67 -6.32 18.53
C LEU A 205 22.58 -5.73 19.42
N LYS A 206 22.48 -4.42 19.47
CA LYS A 206 21.31 -3.72 20.05
C LYS A 206 21.06 -2.42 19.32
N GLY A 207 19.81 -1.98 19.31
CA GLY A 207 19.43 -0.67 18.80
C GLY A 207 18.04 -0.29 19.26
N ARG A 208 17.76 1.01 19.39
CA ARG A 208 16.45 1.48 19.85
C ARG A 208 15.97 2.64 18.99
N MET A 209 14.73 2.54 18.55
CA MET A 209 14.05 3.61 17.81
C MET A 209 12.59 3.66 18.24
N ASP A 210 12.16 4.84 18.69
CA ASP A 210 10.84 5.06 19.28
C ASP A 210 10.03 6.02 18.41
N TRP A 211 8.73 5.75 18.24
CA TRP A 211 7.83 6.75 17.69
C TRP A 211 7.51 7.80 18.75
N GLN A 212 7.83 9.06 18.47
CA GLN A 212 7.66 10.16 19.43
C GLN A 212 6.86 11.30 18.80
N ARG A 213 6.14 12.04 19.65
CA ARG A 213 5.42 13.25 19.26
C ARG A 213 6.30 14.46 19.52
N GLU A 214 7.01 14.90 18.48
CA GLU A 214 7.94 16.01 18.54
C GLU A 214 7.31 17.33 18.12
N THR A 215 7.99 18.42 18.46
CA THR A 215 7.61 19.76 18.03
C THR A 215 8.33 20.10 16.74
N ALA A 216 7.59 20.65 15.78
CA ALA A 216 8.12 21.28 14.58
C ALA A 216 7.62 22.74 14.52
N TRP A 217 8.24 23.56 13.67
CA TRP A 217 7.98 25.00 13.63
C TRP A 217 7.72 25.50 12.21
N ASN A 218 6.91 26.54 12.12
CA ASN A 218 6.86 27.42 10.96
C ASN A 218 7.33 28.81 11.43
N ILE A 219 8.09 29.49 10.58
CA ILE A 219 8.59 30.84 10.84
C ILE A 219 8.09 31.71 9.70
N TRP A 220 7.46 32.83 10.00
CA TRP A 220 6.97 33.72 8.96
C TRP A 220 7.03 35.17 9.38
N GLY A 221 7.10 36.08 8.42
CA GLY A 221 7.06 37.52 8.70
C GLY A 221 6.46 38.29 7.52
N ARG A 222 6.01 39.51 7.79
CA ARG A 222 5.25 40.33 6.85
C ARG A 222 6.02 41.59 6.49
N LEU A 223 6.16 41.82 5.19
CA LEU A 223 6.58 43.09 4.63
C LEU A 223 5.33 43.87 4.23
N PRO A 224 5.08 45.05 4.81
CA PRO A 224 4.01 45.91 4.33
C PRO A 224 4.32 46.37 2.91
N GLY A 225 3.28 46.38 2.06
CA GLY A 225 3.39 46.97 0.73
C GLY A 225 3.52 48.49 0.82
N THR A 226 4.33 49.08 -0.04
CA THR A 226 4.49 50.54 -0.12
C THR A 226 3.37 51.23 -0.92
N ASP A 227 2.59 50.48 -1.69
CA ASP A 227 1.52 51.02 -2.53
C ASP A 227 0.14 50.71 -1.92
N PRO A 228 -0.61 51.73 -1.45
CA PRO A 228 -1.95 51.55 -0.91
C PRO A 228 -2.95 50.92 -1.90
N ALA A 229 -2.77 51.13 -3.21
CA ALA A 229 -3.66 50.56 -4.23
C ALA A 229 -3.51 49.03 -4.36
N LEU A 230 -2.37 48.49 -3.91
CA LEU A 230 -2.06 47.07 -3.97
C LEU A 230 -2.13 46.37 -2.60
N ALA A 231 -2.65 47.05 -1.57
CA ALA A 231 -2.65 46.58 -0.18
C ALA A 231 -3.49 45.30 0.05
N ASP A 232 -4.49 45.02 -0.80
CA ASP A 232 -5.31 43.81 -0.74
C ASP A 232 -4.74 42.64 -1.58
N GLU A 233 -3.56 42.82 -2.18
CA GLU A 233 -2.92 41.84 -3.07
C GLU A 233 -1.78 41.07 -2.38
N THR A 234 -2.01 40.60 -1.16
CA THR A 234 -0.98 39.90 -0.37
C THR A 234 -0.45 38.66 -1.10
N ILE A 235 0.87 38.56 -1.25
CA ILE A 235 1.57 37.40 -1.84
C ILE A 235 2.30 36.64 -0.74
N VAL A 236 2.04 35.35 -0.61
CA VAL A 236 2.81 34.46 0.26
C VAL A 236 3.90 33.78 -0.55
N ILE A 237 5.15 33.85 -0.09
CA ILE A 237 6.30 33.16 -0.69
C ILE A 237 6.88 32.22 0.36
N GLU A 238 6.92 30.93 0.03
CA GLU A 238 7.27 29.86 0.96
C GLU A 238 8.42 28.99 0.45
N SER A 239 9.24 28.54 1.38
CA SER A 239 10.16 27.43 1.21
C SER A 239 10.30 26.67 2.53
N TYR A 240 11.01 25.54 2.52
CA TYR A 240 11.20 24.68 3.69
C TYR A 240 12.66 24.56 4.10
N TYR A 241 12.89 24.31 5.39
CA TYR A 241 14.24 24.24 5.97
C TYR A 241 14.58 22.89 6.60
N ASP A 242 13.62 21.95 6.69
CA ASP A 242 13.89 20.60 7.19
C ASP A 242 14.51 19.69 6.11
N GLY A 243 14.91 18.49 6.51
CA GLY A 243 15.61 17.51 5.68
C GLY A 243 15.02 16.10 5.84
N MET A 244 15.43 15.16 5.00
CA MET A 244 15.02 13.76 5.11
C MET A 244 16.14 12.80 4.73
N SER A 245 16.13 11.63 5.38
CA SER A 245 17.00 10.49 5.07
C SER A 245 16.30 9.20 5.44
N VAL A 246 16.62 8.12 4.72
CA VAL A 246 16.25 6.76 5.12
C VAL A 246 16.93 6.31 6.41
N VAL A 247 18.03 6.96 6.81
CA VAL A 247 18.65 6.78 8.13
C VAL A 247 18.35 8.05 8.95
N PRO A 248 17.30 8.06 9.78
CA PRO A 248 16.76 9.31 10.33
C PRO A 248 17.76 10.09 11.20
N ALA A 249 18.71 9.42 11.85
CA ALA A 249 19.79 10.05 12.61
C ALA A 249 20.88 10.71 11.73
N LEU A 250 20.98 10.34 10.45
CA LEU A 250 21.96 10.82 9.49
C LEU A 250 21.25 11.48 8.29
N ALA A 251 20.86 12.75 8.47
CA ALA A 251 20.18 13.53 7.44
C ALA A 251 20.80 14.93 7.29
N PRO A 252 22.03 15.05 6.73
CA PRO A 252 22.60 16.36 6.40
C PRO A 252 21.71 17.13 5.41
N ALA A 253 21.10 16.40 4.47
CA ALA A 253 20.04 16.84 3.56
C ALA A 253 20.39 18.12 2.78
N ALA A 254 21.63 18.22 2.29
CA ALA A 254 22.19 19.44 1.75
C ALA A 254 21.37 20.04 0.61
N GLU A 255 20.89 19.22 -0.33
CA GLU A 255 20.04 19.67 -1.43
C GLU A 255 18.77 20.40 -0.94
N ALA A 256 18.16 19.94 0.15
CA ALA A 256 16.96 20.55 0.74
C ALA A 256 17.18 21.97 1.30
N THR A 257 18.43 22.41 1.49
CA THR A 257 18.74 23.78 1.93
C THR A 257 18.60 24.83 0.82
N SER A 258 18.56 24.39 -0.43
CA SER A 258 18.62 25.26 -1.62
C SER A 258 17.48 26.28 -1.67
N GLY A 259 16.25 25.84 -1.40
CA GLY A 259 15.07 26.70 -1.43
C GLY A 259 15.07 27.75 -0.32
N ILE A 260 15.36 27.35 0.93
CA ILE A 260 15.41 28.28 2.06
C ILE A 260 16.56 29.28 1.93
N ALA A 261 17.70 28.87 1.37
CA ALA A 261 18.79 29.79 1.06
C ALA A 261 18.36 30.88 0.08
N ALA A 262 17.63 30.52 -0.98
CA ALA A 262 17.08 31.49 -1.93
C ALA A 262 16.02 32.40 -1.28
N LEU A 263 15.16 31.86 -0.41
CA LEU A 263 14.16 32.64 0.33
C LEU A 263 14.80 33.67 1.27
N LEU A 264 15.86 33.31 1.98
CA LEU A 264 16.61 34.24 2.85
C LEU A 264 17.27 35.36 2.04
N ALA A 265 17.86 35.02 0.87
CA ALA A 265 18.40 36.03 -0.04
C ALA A 265 17.32 36.97 -0.60
N LEU A 266 16.11 36.45 -0.88
CA LEU A 266 14.96 37.26 -1.27
C LEU A 266 14.51 38.18 -0.12
N ALA A 267 14.46 37.67 1.12
CA ALA A 267 14.09 38.45 2.29
C ALA A 267 15.03 39.66 2.48
N GLU A 268 16.34 39.43 2.38
CA GLU A 268 17.35 40.49 2.45
C GLU A 268 17.16 41.55 1.37
N HIS A 269 16.85 41.12 0.14
CA HIS A 269 16.57 42.03 -0.95
C HIS A 269 15.31 42.87 -0.71
N LEU A 270 14.20 42.25 -0.31
CA LEU A 270 12.91 42.93 -0.14
C LEU A 270 12.87 43.84 1.10
N VAL A 271 13.62 43.55 2.16
CA VAL A 271 13.75 44.49 3.30
C VAL A 271 14.53 45.74 2.87
N ARG A 272 15.60 45.58 2.08
CA ARG A 272 16.37 46.72 1.54
C ARG A 272 15.61 47.50 0.48
N HIS A 273 14.72 46.85 -0.25
CA HIS A 273 13.91 47.41 -1.31
C HIS A 273 12.43 47.04 -1.09
N PRO A 274 11.73 47.73 -0.17
CA PRO A 274 10.37 47.38 0.23
C PRO A 274 9.43 47.22 -0.98
N PRO A 275 8.71 46.08 -1.07
CA PRO A 275 7.85 45.79 -2.22
C PRO A 275 6.63 46.72 -2.26
N ARG A 276 6.06 46.93 -3.45
CA ARG A 276 4.79 47.66 -3.60
C ARG A 276 3.61 46.88 -3.03
N ARG A 277 3.58 45.56 -3.22
CA ARG A 277 2.59 44.65 -2.61
C ARG A 277 2.99 44.18 -1.22
N PRO A 278 2.04 43.89 -0.33
CA PRO A 278 2.33 43.14 0.88
C PRO A 278 2.86 41.75 0.54
N VAL A 279 3.96 41.37 1.16
CA VAL A 279 4.58 40.05 1.00
C VAL A 279 4.69 39.37 2.35
N VAL A 280 4.28 38.11 2.43
CA VAL A 280 4.50 37.26 3.59
C VAL A 280 5.53 36.20 3.22
N LEU A 281 6.66 36.19 3.91
CA LEU A 281 7.70 35.17 3.73
C LEU A 281 7.50 34.07 4.76
N VAL A 282 7.48 32.82 4.32
CA VAL A 282 7.20 31.66 5.17
C VAL A 282 8.29 30.62 5.00
N ALA A 283 8.89 30.20 6.11
CA ALA A 283 9.81 29.09 6.19
C ALA A 283 9.13 27.95 6.98
N THR A 284 8.86 26.83 6.32
CA THR A 284 8.14 25.70 6.91
C THR A 284 9.08 24.59 7.36
N GLY A 285 8.73 23.95 8.48
CA GLY A 285 9.26 22.63 8.85
C GLY A 285 8.34 21.50 8.34
N ALA A 286 8.73 20.26 8.60
CA ALA A 286 7.95 19.06 8.27
C ALA A 286 7.48 18.96 6.81
N HIS A 287 8.27 19.47 5.84
CA HIS A 287 7.96 19.34 4.42
C HIS A 287 7.97 17.86 4.00
N PHE A 288 8.98 17.10 4.45
CA PHE A 288 9.16 15.71 4.08
C PHE A 288 8.25 14.72 4.81
N GLN A 289 7.49 15.18 5.80
CA GLN A 289 6.49 14.40 6.53
C GLN A 289 5.10 14.73 5.98
N ALA A 290 4.82 14.39 4.72
CA ALA A 290 3.55 14.72 4.05
C ALA A 290 3.18 16.22 4.15
N GLN A 291 4.17 17.10 4.08
CA GLN A 291 4.01 18.56 4.00
C GLN A 291 3.22 19.16 5.19
N GLN A 292 3.39 18.61 6.40
CA GLN A 292 2.59 19.03 7.55
C GLN A 292 2.83 20.49 7.96
N GLY A 293 4.01 21.07 7.75
CA GLY A 293 4.25 22.48 8.08
C GLY A 293 3.36 23.42 7.30
N ILE A 294 3.33 23.30 5.97
CA ILE A 294 2.44 24.14 5.16
C ILE A 294 0.96 23.85 5.45
N VAL A 295 0.57 22.60 5.72
CA VAL A 295 -0.80 22.27 6.15
C VAL A 295 -1.17 23.07 7.40
N HIS A 296 -0.33 23.04 8.45
CA HIS A 296 -0.58 23.77 9.69
C HIS A 296 -0.61 25.29 9.50
N PHE A 297 0.26 25.84 8.64
CA PHE A 297 0.23 27.26 8.29
C PHE A 297 -1.09 27.63 7.59
N LEU A 298 -1.52 26.84 6.61
CA LEU A 298 -2.77 27.08 5.89
C LEU A 298 -3.98 27.00 6.81
N GLU A 299 -4.04 26.02 7.72
CA GLU A 299 -5.11 25.86 8.72
C GLU A 299 -5.29 27.11 9.60
N ARG A 300 -4.20 27.81 9.95
CA ARG A 300 -4.25 28.99 10.81
C ARG A 300 -4.51 30.29 10.08
N HIS A 301 -4.05 30.42 8.83
CA HIS A 301 -3.98 31.74 8.17
C HIS A 301 -4.69 31.85 6.83
N ALA A 302 -4.95 30.76 6.11
CA ALA A 302 -5.30 30.85 4.69
C ALA A 302 -6.41 29.90 4.21
N ARG A 303 -7.15 29.23 5.11
CA ARG A 303 -8.32 28.42 4.72
C ARG A 303 -9.41 29.29 4.12
N ARG A 304 -10.01 28.82 3.01
CA ARG A 304 -11.10 29.53 2.31
C ARG A 304 -12.47 28.92 2.55
N HIS A 305 -12.53 27.68 3.02
CA HIS A 305 -13.79 27.04 3.34
C HIS A 305 -14.44 27.71 4.57
N PRO A 306 -15.74 28.08 4.54
CA PRO A 306 -16.38 28.87 5.61
C PRO A 306 -16.15 28.32 7.02
N TYR A 307 -16.35 27.01 7.20
CA TYR A 307 -16.13 26.34 8.49
C TYR A 307 -14.72 26.56 9.06
N TYR A 308 -13.67 26.51 8.23
CA TYR A 308 -12.31 26.66 8.73
C TYR A 308 -11.92 28.13 8.82
N ALA A 309 -12.38 28.96 7.89
CA ALA A 309 -12.10 30.39 7.87
C ALA A 309 -12.60 31.11 9.14
N GLU A 310 -13.76 30.72 9.67
CA GLU A 310 -14.32 31.25 10.94
C GLU A 310 -13.48 30.89 12.18
N ARG A 311 -12.59 29.89 12.08
CA ARG A 311 -11.76 29.39 13.18
C ARG A 311 -10.32 29.92 13.12
N MET A 312 -9.97 30.68 12.08
CA MET A 312 -8.64 31.27 11.94
C MET A 312 -8.52 32.49 12.84
N GLU A 313 -7.44 32.54 13.62
CA GLU A 313 -7.17 33.67 14.53
C GLU A 313 -6.60 34.88 13.75
N GLU A 314 -5.72 34.62 12.77
CA GLU A 314 -5.02 35.66 12.00
C GLU A 314 -5.08 35.38 10.48
N PRO A 315 -6.20 35.72 9.82
CA PRO A 315 -6.40 35.42 8.40
C PRO A 315 -5.56 36.34 7.48
N LEU A 316 -4.66 35.77 6.68
CA LEU A 316 -3.79 36.49 5.74
C LEU A 316 -4.42 36.75 4.36
N LYS A 317 -5.43 35.96 3.97
CA LYS A 317 -6.16 36.07 2.68
C LYS A 317 -5.25 36.26 1.44
N PRO A 318 -4.30 35.34 1.18
CA PRO A 318 -3.36 35.47 0.07
C PRO A 318 -4.05 35.51 -1.30
N LYS A 319 -3.65 36.45 -2.16
CA LYS A 319 -4.06 36.52 -3.56
C LYS A 319 -3.23 35.59 -4.44
N LEU A 320 -1.99 35.32 -4.04
CA LEU A 320 -1.08 34.35 -4.67
C LEU A 320 -0.23 33.67 -3.61
N PHE A 321 -0.03 32.36 -3.77
CA PHE A 321 0.93 31.56 -3.03
C PHE A 321 2.06 31.12 -3.98
N ILE A 322 3.32 31.30 -3.59
CA ILE A 322 4.49 30.89 -4.35
C ILE A 322 5.33 29.93 -3.49
N CYS A 323 5.57 28.72 -3.99
CA CYS A 323 6.50 27.76 -3.37
C CYS A 323 7.86 27.81 -4.10
N ILE A 324 8.95 27.80 -3.35
CA ILE A 324 10.32 27.68 -3.86
C ILE A 324 10.87 26.31 -3.46
N ASP A 325 11.18 25.48 -4.45
CA ASP A 325 11.73 24.13 -4.26
C ASP A 325 12.91 23.90 -5.21
N LEU A 326 14.10 24.30 -4.76
CA LEU A 326 15.32 24.24 -5.57
C LEU A 326 16.20 23.07 -5.18
N THR A 327 17.06 22.68 -6.12
CA THR A 327 18.21 21.79 -5.95
C THR A 327 19.39 22.35 -6.74
N SER A 328 20.59 21.83 -6.49
CA SER A 328 21.84 22.33 -7.07
C SER A 328 22.29 21.56 -8.32
N GLN A 329 21.72 20.38 -8.57
CA GLN A 329 22.18 19.44 -9.61
C GLN A 329 21.95 19.93 -11.06
N SER A 330 21.11 20.95 -11.25
CA SER A 330 20.95 21.68 -12.52
C SER A 330 20.87 23.17 -12.24
N ASP A 331 21.20 24.03 -13.21
CA ASP A 331 20.94 25.47 -13.16
C ASP A 331 19.62 25.88 -13.83
N GLY A 332 18.86 24.90 -14.36
CA GLY A 332 17.57 25.14 -15.00
C GLY A 332 16.46 25.41 -13.99
N LEU A 333 15.70 26.48 -14.21
CA LEU A 333 14.54 26.85 -13.39
C LEU A 333 13.23 26.63 -14.17
N GLY A 334 12.18 26.19 -13.50
CA GLY A 334 10.85 26.03 -14.09
C GLY A 334 9.73 26.57 -13.21
N ILE A 335 8.64 26.99 -13.85
CA ILE A 335 7.41 27.45 -13.19
C ILE A 335 6.28 26.43 -13.40
N TRP A 336 5.61 26.06 -12.31
CA TRP A 336 4.47 25.14 -12.33
C TRP A 336 3.27 25.71 -11.57
N ASN A 337 2.06 25.38 -12.04
CA ASN A 337 0.79 25.81 -11.45
C ASN A 337 0.18 24.78 -10.47
N ASN A 338 0.97 23.80 -10.01
CA ASN A 338 0.58 22.85 -8.95
C ASN A 338 -0.62 21.95 -9.27
N THR A 339 -0.97 21.78 -10.55
CA THR A 339 -2.07 20.92 -10.99
C THR A 339 -1.76 20.18 -12.28
N PHE A 340 -2.28 18.96 -12.38
CA PHE A 340 -2.31 18.18 -13.61
C PHE A 340 -3.63 18.33 -14.39
N SER A 341 -4.63 19.02 -13.83
CA SER A 341 -5.92 19.24 -14.51
C SER A 341 -5.77 20.21 -15.68
N TYR A 342 -6.03 19.73 -16.90
CA TYR A 342 -5.98 20.55 -18.11
C TYR A 342 -6.96 21.73 -18.05
N ASP A 343 -8.16 21.54 -17.51
CA ASP A 343 -9.18 22.59 -17.41
C ASP A 343 -8.74 23.76 -16.52
N LEU A 344 -7.95 23.47 -15.47
CA LEU A 344 -7.43 24.51 -14.58
C LEU A 344 -6.21 25.23 -15.17
N LYS A 345 -5.40 24.57 -16.02
CA LYS A 345 -4.15 25.16 -16.57
C LYS A 345 -4.39 26.47 -17.30
N ARG A 346 -5.49 26.61 -18.03
CA ARG A 346 -5.80 27.83 -18.81
C ARG A 346 -5.83 29.10 -17.96
N PHE A 347 -6.31 29.01 -16.72
CA PHE A 347 -6.41 30.15 -15.80
C PHE A 347 -5.04 30.68 -15.37
N PHE A 348 -3.98 29.87 -15.47
CA PHE A 348 -2.62 30.24 -15.09
C PHE A 348 -1.77 30.73 -16.26
N VAL A 349 -2.28 30.67 -17.50
CA VAL A 349 -1.53 31.08 -18.71
C VAL A 349 -0.98 32.52 -18.60
N PRO A 350 -1.72 33.52 -18.06
CA PRO A 350 -1.18 34.86 -17.89
C PRO A 350 0.08 34.89 -16.99
N PHE A 351 0.09 34.14 -15.89
CA PHE A 351 1.29 34.02 -15.04
C PHE A 351 2.46 33.40 -15.80
N GLY A 352 2.21 32.34 -16.58
CA GLY A 352 3.25 31.72 -17.40
C GLY A 352 3.89 32.71 -18.37
N ARG A 353 3.09 33.53 -19.07
CA ARG A 353 3.60 34.55 -19.99
C ARG A 353 4.41 35.63 -19.27
N ARG A 354 3.90 36.14 -18.14
CA ARG A 354 4.56 37.20 -17.36
C ARG A 354 5.89 36.74 -16.78
N PHE A 355 5.93 35.58 -16.13
CA PHE A 355 7.17 35.08 -15.55
C PHE A 355 8.19 34.66 -16.61
N THR A 356 7.76 34.17 -17.78
CA THR A 356 8.71 33.98 -18.90
C THR A 356 9.31 35.31 -19.36
N ALA A 357 8.50 36.37 -19.50
CA ALA A 357 9.02 37.69 -19.86
C ALA A 357 9.97 38.26 -18.80
N TYR A 358 9.62 38.15 -17.50
CA TYR A 358 10.53 38.55 -16.42
C TYR A 358 11.84 37.75 -16.48
N ALA A 359 11.78 36.44 -16.76
CA ALA A 359 12.97 35.61 -16.86
C ALA A 359 13.90 36.09 -17.99
N GLU A 360 13.35 36.37 -19.17
CA GLU A 360 14.13 36.85 -20.33
C GLU A 360 14.82 38.19 -20.03
N GLU A 361 14.07 39.15 -19.48
CA GLU A 361 14.61 40.48 -19.16
C GLU A 361 15.66 40.44 -18.03
N GLU A 362 15.36 39.72 -16.94
CA GLU A 362 16.27 39.63 -15.80
C GLU A 362 17.51 38.78 -16.11
N SER A 363 17.37 37.72 -16.92
CA SER A 363 18.52 36.92 -17.39
C SER A 363 19.47 37.79 -18.22
N ALA A 364 18.94 38.61 -19.13
CA ALA A 364 19.74 39.55 -19.91
C ALA A 364 20.41 40.60 -19.03
N ARG A 365 19.69 41.16 -18.05
CA ARG A 365 20.23 42.15 -17.10
C ARG A 365 21.35 41.58 -16.23
N LEU A 366 21.24 40.32 -15.82
CA LEU A 366 22.21 39.62 -14.99
C LEU A 366 23.40 39.05 -15.79
N GLY A 367 23.37 39.14 -17.13
CA GLY A 367 24.41 38.55 -17.99
C GLY A 367 24.41 37.02 -17.96
N LEU A 368 23.27 36.40 -17.69
CA LEU A 368 23.09 34.95 -17.76
C LEU A 368 22.74 34.59 -19.22
N GLU A 369 23.73 34.16 -20.00
CA GLU A 369 23.57 33.78 -21.41
C GLU A 369 22.84 32.42 -21.56
N GLN A 370 21.56 32.36 -21.21
CA GLN A 370 20.72 31.18 -21.36
C GLN A 370 19.67 31.40 -22.46
N GLU A 371 19.60 30.47 -23.43
CA GLU A 371 18.60 30.52 -24.52
C GLU A 371 17.15 30.45 -23.98
N ARG A 372 16.95 29.78 -22.84
CA ARG A 372 15.66 29.67 -22.14
C ARG A 372 15.84 29.72 -20.62
N PRO A 373 15.77 30.91 -20.01
CA PRO A 373 16.05 31.08 -18.59
C PRO A 373 14.98 30.48 -17.66
N LEU A 374 13.76 30.22 -18.17
CA LEU A 374 12.67 29.62 -17.40
C LEU A 374 11.88 28.62 -18.24
N ALA A 375 11.81 27.36 -17.78
CA ALA A 375 10.92 26.35 -18.34
C ALA A 375 9.47 26.63 -17.91
N ASN A 376 8.59 26.90 -18.89
CA ASN A 376 7.17 27.14 -18.62
C ASN A 376 6.40 25.80 -18.53
N GLY A 377 6.18 25.32 -17.31
CA GLY A 377 5.41 24.11 -17.02
C GLY A 377 3.89 24.30 -17.02
N ILE A 378 3.40 25.53 -17.21
CA ILE A 378 1.98 25.88 -17.21
C ILE A 378 1.38 25.64 -18.60
N SER A 379 2.05 26.19 -19.62
CA SER A 379 1.65 26.10 -21.03
C SER A 379 2.66 25.23 -21.78
N PRO A 380 2.26 24.05 -22.31
CA PRO A 380 3.18 23.17 -23.01
C PRO A 380 3.83 23.89 -24.20
N ILE A 381 5.16 23.96 -24.22
CA ILE A 381 5.91 24.48 -25.36
C ILE A 381 6.35 23.27 -26.19
N ARG A 382 5.97 23.23 -27.48
CA ARG A 382 6.30 22.12 -28.41
C ARG A 382 5.86 20.74 -27.91
N GLY A 383 4.75 20.67 -27.16
CA GLY A 383 4.20 19.42 -26.64
C GLY A 383 4.91 18.88 -25.38
N MET A 384 5.93 19.56 -24.86
CA MET A 384 6.56 19.21 -23.58
C MET A 384 5.72 19.78 -22.44
N ASP A 385 5.26 18.92 -21.53
CA ASP A 385 4.53 19.32 -20.34
C ASP A 385 5.42 19.22 -19.08
N TRP A 386 4.86 19.54 -17.91
CA TRP A 386 5.59 19.53 -16.64
C TRP A 386 6.36 18.23 -16.37
N SER A 387 5.83 17.08 -16.78
CA SER A 387 6.47 15.79 -16.55
C SER A 387 7.77 15.60 -17.35
N THR A 388 7.94 16.34 -18.45
CA THR A 388 9.16 16.34 -19.26
C THR A 388 10.32 17.03 -18.54
N PHE A 389 10.04 18.12 -17.81
CA PHE A 389 11.06 18.93 -17.16
C PHE A 389 11.51 18.37 -15.81
N VAL A 390 10.65 17.60 -15.14
CA VAL A 390 10.97 17.01 -13.84
C VAL A 390 10.64 15.52 -13.91
N PRO A 391 11.60 14.65 -14.23
CA PRO A 391 11.38 13.20 -14.33
C PRO A 391 10.74 12.67 -13.04
N GLY A 392 9.60 11.97 -13.18
CA GLY A 392 8.81 11.45 -12.06
C GLY A 392 7.97 12.48 -11.28
N GLY A 393 8.05 13.78 -11.60
CA GLY A 393 7.35 14.85 -10.87
C GLY A 393 8.06 15.31 -9.60
N VAL A 394 7.43 16.16 -8.79
CA VAL A 394 7.95 16.67 -7.51
C VAL A 394 6.80 16.92 -6.52
N SER A 395 7.07 16.83 -5.23
CA SER A 395 6.11 17.10 -4.14
C SER A 395 6.32 18.49 -3.53
N VAL A 396 5.67 19.52 -4.06
CA VAL A 396 5.84 20.91 -3.60
C VAL A 396 4.69 21.38 -2.69
N SER A 397 4.99 22.23 -1.71
CA SER A 397 4.02 22.79 -0.76
C SER A 397 2.87 23.53 -1.45
N GLY A 398 3.13 24.11 -2.62
CA GLY A 398 2.14 24.83 -3.42
C GLY A 398 0.91 23.99 -3.83
N VAL A 399 1.02 22.66 -3.88
CA VAL A 399 -0.13 21.76 -4.13
C VAL A 399 -1.14 21.81 -2.97
N GLN A 400 -0.68 21.96 -1.72
CA GLN A 400 -1.55 22.10 -0.56
C GLN A 400 -2.28 23.45 -0.59
N ALA A 401 -1.59 24.54 -0.93
CA ALA A 401 -2.20 25.85 -1.10
C ALA A 401 -3.27 25.85 -2.21
N LEU A 402 -2.99 25.20 -3.36
CA LEU A 402 -3.97 25.03 -4.43
C LEU A 402 -5.18 24.21 -3.95
N THR A 403 -4.95 23.16 -3.17
CA THR A 403 -6.01 22.33 -2.60
C THR A 403 -6.84 23.09 -1.56
N ALA A 404 -6.25 24.06 -0.84
CA ALA A 404 -6.95 25.01 0.04
C ALA A 404 -7.71 26.11 -0.74
N GLY A 405 -7.70 26.06 -2.08
CA GLY A 405 -8.42 26.99 -2.93
C GLY A 405 -7.68 28.29 -3.22
N ILE A 406 -6.36 28.35 -3.00
CA ILE A 406 -5.52 29.54 -3.19
C ILE A 406 -4.82 29.45 -4.53
N ILE A 407 -4.76 30.54 -5.30
CA ILE A 407 -3.99 30.59 -6.55
C ILE A 407 -2.52 30.33 -6.19
N SER A 408 -1.91 29.33 -6.81
CA SER A 408 -0.62 28.81 -6.35
C SER A 408 0.33 28.51 -7.52
N LEU A 409 1.57 28.96 -7.39
CA LEU A 409 2.68 28.73 -8.31
C LEU A 409 3.85 28.08 -7.55
N SER A 410 4.66 27.28 -8.24
CA SER A 410 5.90 26.73 -7.70
C SER A 410 7.04 26.96 -8.66
N PHE A 411 8.16 27.44 -8.13
CA PHE A 411 9.44 27.53 -8.83
C PHE A 411 10.31 26.37 -8.41
N VAL A 412 10.73 25.58 -9.39
CA VAL A 412 11.43 24.31 -9.15
C VAL A 412 12.65 24.20 -10.05
N THR A 413 13.74 23.65 -9.53
CA THR A 413 14.85 23.20 -10.37
C THR A 413 14.38 22.08 -11.31
N VAL A 414 14.58 22.29 -12.60
CA VAL A 414 14.20 21.34 -13.66
C VAL A 414 15.42 20.56 -14.16
N ASN A 415 15.18 19.51 -14.93
CA ASN A 415 16.18 18.56 -15.44
C ASN A 415 16.95 17.85 -14.31
N ASP A 416 16.34 17.72 -13.14
CA ASP A 416 16.89 17.01 -11.99
C ASP A 416 15.94 15.90 -11.49
N ALA A 417 16.47 14.68 -11.43
CA ALA A 417 15.77 13.51 -10.91
C ALA A 417 15.81 13.41 -9.37
N ARG A 418 16.64 14.22 -8.69
CA ARG A 418 16.87 14.24 -7.24
C ARG A 418 17.34 12.89 -6.71
N TYR A 419 18.40 12.36 -7.33
CA TYR A 419 18.89 11.02 -7.02
C TYR A 419 19.42 10.90 -5.60
N ILE A 420 20.05 11.91 -5.02
CA ILE A 420 20.72 11.79 -3.72
C ILE A 420 19.87 12.19 -2.52
N VAL A 421 18.78 12.94 -2.74
CA VAL A 421 17.82 13.32 -1.69
C VAL A 421 17.32 12.07 -0.98
N ASP A 422 17.05 12.17 0.33
CA ASP A 422 16.58 11.06 1.18
C ASP A 422 17.65 10.01 1.51
N THR A 423 18.92 10.40 1.45
CA THR A 423 20.06 9.52 1.74
C THR A 423 21.05 10.22 2.67
N PRO A 424 21.82 9.46 3.48
CA PRO A 424 22.91 10.03 4.28
C PRO A 424 23.97 10.75 3.45
N LEU A 425 24.10 10.41 2.16
CA LEU A 425 25.09 10.97 1.25
C LEU A 425 24.70 12.34 0.68
N ASP A 426 23.49 12.85 0.96
CA ASP A 426 23.05 14.20 0.61
C ASP A 426 23.82 15.26 1.42
N THR A 427 25.04 15.52 0.98
CA THR A 427 26.11 16.24 1.69
C THR A 427 26.53 17.49 0.92
N PRO A 428 27.00 18.54 1.61
CA PRO A 428 27.31 19.82 0.98
C PRO A 428 28.44 19.72 -0.07
N GLU A 429 29.35 18.75 0.07
CA GLU A 429 30.44 18.48 -0.89
C GLU A 429 29.92 18.03 -2.27
N ARG A 430 28.70 17.47 -2.32
CA ARG A 430 28.06 17.00 -3.57
C ARG A 430 27.16 18.03 -4.21
N MET A 431 27.01 19.20 -3.61
CA MET A 431 26.21 20.28 -4.17
C MET A 431 27.01 21.10 -5.19
N ASN A 432 26.35 21.45 -6.29
CA ASN A 432 26.87 22.46 -7.21
C ASN A 432 26.36 23.85 -6.81
N ILE A 433 27.11 24.49 -5.92
CA ILE A 433 26.75 25.81 -5.38
C ILE A 433 26.67 26.88 -6.47
N GLU A 434 27.42 26.77 -7.57
CA GLU A 434 27.38 27.75 -8.66
C GLU A 434 26.02 27.71 -9.39
N ASN A 435 25.53 26.50 -9.71
CA ASN A 435 24.20 26.32 -10.31
C ASN A 435 23.11 26.91 -9.41
N LEU A 436 23.17 26.61 -8.10
CA LEU A 436 22.21 27.13 -7.14
C LEU A 436 22.26 28.66 -7.04
N SER A 437 23.46 29.25 -7.04
CA SER A 437 23.66 30.70 -6.99
C SER A 437 23.10 31.39 -8.24
N ARG A 438 23.28 30.79 -9.43
CA ARG A 438 22.65 31.29 -10.68
C ARG A 438 21.13 31.25 -10.61
N GLN A 439 20.56 30.12 -10.18
CA GLN A 439 19.11 29.97 -10.01
C GLN A 439 18.54 30.97 -9.00
N SER A 440 19.18 31.11 -7.83
CA SER A 440 18.72 32.00 -6.76
C SER A 440 18.71 33.46 -7.23
N ARG A 441 19.78 33.93 -7.91
CA ARG A 441 19.83 35.30 -8.44
C ARG A 441 18.73 35.56 -9.47
N LEU A 442 18.53 34.66 -10.42
CA LEU A 442 17.49 34.79 -11.43
C LEU A 442 16.09 34.75 -10.81
N LEU A 443 15.81 33.74 -9.98
CA LEU A 443 14.52 33.57 -9.30
C LEU A 443 14.18 34.82 -8.49
N ASN A 444 15.09 35.27 -7.66
CA ASN A 444 14.80 36.38 -6.76
C ASN A 444 14.68 37.72 -7.51
N ALA A 445 15.41 37.92 -8.62
CA ALA A 445 15.20 39.06 -9.51
C ALA A 445 13.80 39.03 -10.14
N MET A 446 13.34 37.88 -10.62
CA MET A 446 11.98 37.72 -11.16
C MET A 446 10.91 37.96 -10.09
N LEU A 447 11.08 37.41 -8.88
CA LEU A 447 10.13 37.59 -7.79
C LEU A 447 10.09 39.04 -7.31
N ALA A 448 11.24 39.69 -7.16
CA ALA A 448 11.34 41.11 -6.82
C ALA A 448 10.64 41.99 -7.85
N ARG A 449 10.73 41.64 -9.14
CA ARG A 449 9.96 42.32 -10.19
C ARG A 449 8.47 42.05 -10.09
N ALA A 450 8.07 40.79 -9.92
CA ALA A 450 6.67 40.38 -9.86
C ALA A 450 5.90 41.08 -8.72
N VAL A 451 6.47 41.16 -7.52
CA VAL A 451 5.81 41.82 -6.37
C VAL A 451 5.62 43.33 -6.59
N ASN A 452 6.33 43.93 -7.55
CA ASN A 452 6.27 45.34 -7.90
C ASN A 452 5.49 45.64 -9.21
N ASP A 453 5.15 44.63 -10.02
CA ASP A 453 4.43 44.81 -11.29
C ASP A 453 2.92 44.93 -11.07
N GLU A 454 2.34 46.11 -11.27
CA GLU A 454 0.87 46.35 -11.20
C GLU A 454 0.07 45.37 -12.06
N ALA A 455 0.63 44.94 -13.18
CA ALA A 455 -0.06 44.09 -14.13
C ALA A 455 0.02 42.60 -13.76
N LEU A 456 0.69 42.18 -12.68
CA LEU A 456 0.85 40.76 -12.29
C LEU A 456 -0.48 39.99 -12.29
N PHE A 457 -1.56 40.60 -11.81
CA PHE A 457 -2.91 40.01 -11.75
C PHE A 457 -3.85 40.49 -12.86
N ALA A 458 -3.34 41.23 -13.85
CA ALA A 458 -4.13 41.63 -15.01
C ALA A 458 -4.42 40.43 -15.93
N ASP A 459 -5.54 40.50 -16.64
CA ASP A 459 -6.00 39.49 -17.60
C ASP A 459 -6.28 38.09 -17.00
N LEU A 460 -6.46 38.00 -15.68
CA LEU A 460 -6.85 36.77 -15.01
C LEU A 460 -8.36 36.54 -15.11
N GLU A 461 -8.75 35.34 -15.56
CA GLU A 461 -10.12 34.84 -15.39
C GLU A 461 -10.45 34.66 -13.90
N ASP A 462 -11.74 34.74 -13.54
CA ASP A 462 -12.17 34.51 -12.15
C ASP A 462 -11.96 33.04 -11.74
N PHE A 463 -11.06 32.84 -10.78
CA PHE A 463 -10.78 31.52 -10.19
C PHE A 463 -11.88 31.05 -9.21
N GLY A 464 -12.73 31.94 -8.70
CA GLY A 464 -13.71 31.65 -7.65
C GLY A 464 -14.64 30.47 -7.94
N PRO A 465 -15.18 30.31 -9.17
CA PRO A 465 -16.02 29.18 -9.53
C PRO A 465 -15.29 27.83 -9.58
N VAL A 466 -14.01 27.83 -9.99
CA VAL A 466 -13.26 26.59 -10.28
C VAL A 466 -12.35 26.14 -9.14
N LEU A 467 -11.85 27.08 -8.34
CA LEU A 467 -10.87 26.84 -7.28
C LEU A 467 -11.57 26.86 -5.92
N LYS A 468 -11.73 25.68 -5.33
CA LYS A 468 -12.43 25.48 -4.04
C LYS A 468 -11.49 24.85 -3.02
N ASP A 469 -11.69 25.21 -1.76
CA ASP A 469 -11.00 24.58 -0.63
C ASP A 469 -11.52 23.15 -0.39
N LYS A 470 -10.66 22.18 -0.72
CA LYS A 470 -10.88 20.75 -0.62
C LYS A 470 -10.13 20.10 0.54
N LEU A 471 -9.48 20.86 1.42
CA LEU A 471 -8.82 20.29 2.61
C LEU A 471 -9.85 20.06 3.72
N ARG A 472 -9.75 18.94 4.43
CA ARG A 472 -10.64 18.53 5.52
C ARG A 472 -9.84 17.85 6.63
N SER A 473 -10.46 17.69 7.79
CA SER A 473 -9.90 16.98 8.93
C SER A 473 -10.53 15.60 9.13
N LEU A 474 -9.76 14.71 9.76
CA LEU A 474 -10.17 13.38 10.17
C LEU A 474 -9.82 13.17 11.64
N ARG A 475 -10.81 12.80 12.44
CA ARG A 475 -10.64 12.29 13.80
C ARG A 475 -10.63 10.77 13.78
N VAL A 476 -9.56 10.14 14.22
CA VAL A 476 -9.45 8.68 14.35
C VAL A 476 -9.53 8.30 15.83
N LYS A 477 -10.43 7.36 16.15
CA LYS A 477 -10.57 6.74 17.47
C LYS A 477 -10.08 5.30 17.40
N VAL A 478 -8.96 5.00 18.06
CA VAL A 478 -8.43 3.64 18.15
C VAL A 478 -9.02 2.95 19.37
N ARG A 479 -9.69 1.81 19.15
CA ARG A 479 -10.48 1.11 20.18
C ARG A 479 -10.21 -0.38 20.16
N SER A 480 -10.37 -1.04 21.29
CA SER A 480 -10.39 -2.50 21.38
C SER A 480 -11.67 -2.98 22.06
N PHE A 481 -12.05 -4.23 21.83
CA PHE A 481 -13.16 -4.85 22.57
C PHE A 481 -12.74 -5.14 24.02
N PRO A 482 -13.51 -4.70 25.03
CA PRO A 482 -13.40 -5.22 26.38
C PRO A 482 -13.74 -6.72 26.44
N ARG A 483 -13.27 -7.41 27.49
CA ARG A 483 -13.54 -8.85 27.67
C ARG A 483 -15.02 -9.24 27.68
N ARG A 484 -15.92 -8.33 28.09
CA ARG A 484 -17.36 -8.62 28.28
C ARG A 484 -18.30 -7.77 27.41
N SER A 485 -17.78 -6.89 26.55
CA SER A 485 -18.60 -5.98 25.73
C SER A 485 -18.53 -6.35 24.26
N THR A 486 -19.64 -6.17 23.55
CA THR A 486 -19.74 -6.30 22.08
C THR A 486 -19.46 -4.99 21.35
N VAL A 487 -19.26 -3.90 22.08
CA VAL A 487 -18.90 -2.58 21.55
C VAL A 487 -17.42 -2.32 21.85
N PRO A 488 -16.62 -1.88 20.87
CA PRO A 488 -15.22 -1.53 21.07
C PRO A 488 -15.12 -0.11 21.64
N ASP A 489 -15.17 0.01 22.96
CA ASP A 489 -15.12 1.29 23.69
C ASP A 489 -13.83 1.52 24.48
N ARG A 490 -13.00 0.48 24.69
CA ARG A 490 -11.70 0.63 25.39
C ARG A 490 -10.72 1.43 24.53
N PRO A 491 -10.29 2.64 24.95
CA PRO A 491 -9.33 3.44 24.22
C PRO A 491 -7.93 2.82 24.26
N ILE A 492 -7.19 2.97 23.16
CA ILE A 492 -5.78 2.57 23.06
C ILE A 492 -4.93 3.83 22.88
N ALA A 493 -4.23 4.20 23.96
CA ALA A 493 -3.27 5.29 23.96
C ALA A 493 -1.97 4.90 23.23
N ASP A 494 -1.24 5.91 22.76
CA ASP A 494 0.06 5.76 22.08
C ASP A 494 0.01 4.78 20.88
N ALA A 495 -1.16 4.64 20.27
CA ALA A 495 -1.33 3.93 19.02
C ALA A 495 -0.92 4.84 17.87
N ILE A 496 -0.17 4.28 16.93
CA ILE A 496 0.27 4.94 15.71
C ILE A 496 -0.82 4.75 14.67
N VAL A 497 -1.54 5.82 14.36
CA VAL A 497 -2.46 5.91 13.23
C VAL A 497 -1.66 6.21 11.98
N VAL A 498 -1.82 5.38 10.95
CA VAL A 498 -1.19 5.53 9.65
C VAL A 498 -2.25 5.90 8.62
N VAL A 499 -2.03 7.00 7.90
CA VAL A 499 -2.92 7.48 6.83
C VAL A 499 -2.16 7.45 5.50
N ASP A 500 -2.79 6.87 4.49
CA ASP A 500 -2.29 6.83 3.11
C ASP A 500 -0.92 6.14 2.89
N PRO A 501 -0.64 4.94 3.44
CA PRO A 501 0.65 4.28 3.25
C PRO A 501 0.84 3.65 1.86
N TRP A 502 0.03 4.02 0.86
CA TRP A 502 0.14 3.52 -0.53
C TRP A 502 1.52 3.78 -1.13
N PHE A 503 2.09 4.93 -0.80
CA PHE A 503 3.33 5.41 -1.38
C PHE A 503 4.38 5.59 -0.29
N LYS A 504 5.61 5.20 -0.64
CA LYS A 504 6.80 5.40 0.15
C LYS A 504 7.31 6.84 -0.02
N SER A 505 8.59 7.00 -0.37
CA SER A 505 9.21 8.29 -0.69
C SER A 505 8.84 8.76 -2.10
N HIS A 506 8.48 10.03 -2.25
CA HIS A 506 8.52 10.73 -3.53
C HIS A 506 9.45 11.94 -3.42
N LYS A 507 10.68 11.77 -3.93
CA LYS A 507 11.76 12.79 -3.84
C LYS A 507 11.97 13.32 -2.42
N GLY A 508 12.00 12.41 -1.44
CA GLY A 508 12.16 12.70 -0.02
C GLY A 508 10.84 12.79 0.75
N VAL A 509 9.74 13.21 0.11
CA VAL A 509 8.47 13.38 0.82
C VAL A 509 7.84 12.02 1.09
N ARG A 510 7.68 11.69 2.38
CA ARG A 510 6.92 10.53 2.86
C ARG A 510 5.43 10.88 2.80
N TRP A 511 4.67 10.16 1.98
CA TRP A 511 3.21 10.39 1.87
C TRP A 511 2.42 9.78 3.04
N ALA A 512 2.89 8.64 3.55
CA ALA A 512 2.32 8.04 4.74
C ALA A 512 2.41 9.01 5.91
N GLN A 513 1.25 9.40 6.46
CA GLN A 513 1.19 10.22 7.66
C GLN A 513 1.10 9.35 8.90
N TYR A 514 1.88 9.69 9.91
CA TYR A 514 1.89 9.00 11.20
C TYR A 514 1.37 9.96 12.26
N HIS A 515 0.47 9.48 13.12
CA HIS A 515 -0.11 10.26 14.20
C HIS A 515 -0.29 9.39 15.45
N LEU A 516 0.35 9.74 16.55
CA LEU A 516 0.13 9.07 17.83
C LEU A 516 -1.22 9.49 18.44
N THR A 517 -1.97 8.53 18.97
CA THR A 517 -3.17 8.80 19.76
C THR A 517 -2.84 9.43 21.11
N ASP A 518 -3.79 10.17 21.68
CA ASP A 518 -3.74 10.65 23.06
C ASP A 518 -4.16 9.55 24.07
N GLY A 519 -4.22 9.91 25.37
CA GLY A 519 -4.66 9.01 26.43
C GLY A 519 -6.11 8.48 26.28
N GLN A 520 -6.92 9.11 25.42
CA GLN A 520 -8.28 8.68 25.07
C GLN A 520 -8.31 7.88 23.76
N GLY A 521 -7.15 7.51 23.22
CA GLY A 521 -7.02 6.78 21.97
C GLY A 521 -7.51 7.56 20.77
N VAL A 522 -7.38 8.90 20.76
CA VAL A 522 -7.81 9.78 19.68
C VAL A 522 -6.62 10.42 18.99
N ALA A 523 -6.64 10.47 17.66
CA ALA A 523 -5.72 11.25 16.84
C ALA A 523 -6.52 12.17 15.91
N ASP A 524 -6.18 13.47 15.91
CA ASP A 524 -6.78 14.46 15.03
C ASP A 524 -5.80 14.78 13.88
N ILE A 525 -6.27 14.64 12.64
CA ILE A 525 -5.48 14.74 11.42
C ILE A 525 -6.04 15.89 10.57
N ALA A 526 -5.18 16.81 10.15
CA ALA A 526 -5.54 17.97 9.34
C ALA A 526 -5.04 17.83 7.89
N GLY A 527 -5.50 18.73 7.01
CA GLY A 527 -4.96 18.83 5.64
C GLY A 527 -5.21 17.64 4.71
N LEU A 528 -6.25 16.83 4.94
CA LEU A 528 -6.61 15.76 4.02
C LEU A 528 -7.47 16.31 2.89
N ARG A 529 -7.08 16.10 1.64
CA ARG A 529 -7.91 16.44 0.47
C ARG A 529 -9.21 15.63 0.51
N THR A 530 -10.34 16.17 0.04
CA THR A 530 -11.57 15.38 -0.10
C THR A 530 -11.32 14.14 -0.98
N GLY A 531 -11.61 12.95 -0.46
CA GLY A 531 -11.22 11.70 -1.12
C GLY A 531 -11.43 10.46 -0.23
N GLY A 532 -10.93 9.31 -0.69
CA GLY A 532 -10.85 8.10 0.11
C GLY A 532 -9.41 7.87 0.54
N TYR A 533 -9.19 7.60 1.83
CA TYR A 533 -7.89 7.33 2.40
C TYR A 533 -7.89 5.97 3.09
N PRO A 534 -6.92 5.09 2.80
CA PRO A 534 -6.69 3.95 3.67
C PRO A 534 -6.15 4.43 5.02
N VAL A 535 -6.63 3.82 6.10
CA VAL A 535 -6.21 4.09 7.46
C VAL A 535 -5.97 2.76 8.17
N ALA A 536 -4.90 2.70 8.94
CA ALA A 536 -4.61 1.59 9.85
C ALA A 536 -4.14 2.15 11.19
N ALA A 537 -4.19 1.34 12.25
CA ALA A 537 -3.68 1.73 13.56
C ALA A 537 -2.98 0.54 14.21
N TYR A 538 -1.84 0.81 14.84
CA TYR A 538 -1.03 -0.19 15.53
C TYR A 538 -0.55 0.38 16.86
N GLN A 539 -0.35 -0.48 17.86
CA GLN A 539 0.41 -0.10 19.06
C GLN A 539 1.73 -0.87 19.03
N VAL A 540 2.84 -0.16 19.19
CA VAL A 540 4.20 -0.72 19.18
C VAL A 540 4.80 -0.55 20.58
N LYS A 541 5.41 -1.60 21.11
CA LYS A 541 6.14 -1.53 22.39
C LYS A 541 7.47 -0.81 22.16
N PRO A 542 7.78 0.32 22.83
CA PRO A 542 9.04 1.02 22.61
C PRO A 542 10.29 0.18 22.87
N GLU A 543 10.26 -0.69 23.89
CA GLU A 543 11.43 -1.43 24.36
C GLU A 543 11.88 -2.54 23.41
N THR A 544 10.93 -3.13 22.67
CA THR A 544 11.19 -4.27 21.76
C THR A 544 10.87 -3.96 20.30
N GLY A 545 10.13 -2.87 20.07
CA GLY A 545 9.50 -2.52 18.80
C GLY A 545 8.41 -3.51 18.34
N GLU A 546 8.04 -4.51 19.14
CA GLU A 546 6.99 -5.47 18.79
C GLU A 546 5.63 -4.78 18.62
N ILE A 547 4.81 -5.29 17.70
CA ILE A 547 3.42 -4.85 17.56
C ILE A 547 2.58 -5.53 18.65
N ALA A 548 2.13 -4.74 19.63
CA ALA A 548 1.23 -5.18 20.69
C ALA A 548 -0.23 -5.24 20.22
N PHE A 549 -0.65 -4.29 19.38
CA PHE A 549 -2.00 -4.24 18.83
C PHE A 549 -1.97 -3.98 17.32
N ALA A 550 -2.84 -4.68 16.58
CA ALA A 550 -3.03 -4.50 15.14
C ALA A 550 -4.52 -4.40 14.78
N PRO A 551 -4.87 -3.91 13.57
CA PRO A 551 -6.26 -3.84 13.12
C PRO A 551 -6.97 -5.20 13.14
N ASP A 552 -8.15 -5.26 13.75
CA ASP A 552 -9.03 -6.43 13.72
C ASP A 552 -9.85 -6.40 12.43
N LEU A 553 -9.64 -7.40 11.56
CA LEU A 553 -10.30 -7.53 10.26
C LEU A 553 -11.50 -8.50 10.30
N SER A 554 -11.86 -9.03 11.48
CA SER A 554 -13.04 -9.89 11.65
C SER A 554 -14.34 -9.17 11.26
N GLU A 555 -15.36 -9.95 10.88
CA GLU A 555 -16.67 -9.41 10.53
C GLU A 555 -17.27 -8.55 11.67
N ARG A 556 -17.01 -8.93 12.93
CA ARG A 556 -17.43 -8.17 14.11
C ARG A 556 -16.80 -6.78 14.14
N ALA A 557 -15.50 -6.68 13.90
CA ALA A 557 -14.79 -5.40 13.87
C ALA A 557 -15.21 -4.53 12.68
N GLN A 558 -15.49 -5.15 11.52
CA GLN A 558 -15.94 -4.45 10.31
C GLN A 558 -17.27 -3.69 10.49
N GLN A 559 -18.09 -4.04 11.48
CA GLN A 559 -19.31 -3.27 11.80
C GLN A 559 -18.99 -1.85 12.29
N PHE A 560 -17.81 -1.64 12.88
CA PHE A 560 -17.35 -0.34 13.41
C PHE A 560 -16.28 0.28 12.51
N SER A 561 -15.27 -0.52 12.16
CA SER A 561 -14.16 -0.10 11.29
C SER A 561 -14.60 0.06 9.84
N GLY A 562 -15.62 -0.66 9.37
CA GLY A 562 -15.91 -0.80 7.94
C GLY A 562 -15.04 -1.86 7.26
N LYS A 563 -15.36 -2.15 6.00
CA LYS A 563 -14.67 -3.19 5.22
C LYS A 563 -13.24 -2.79 4.84
N PRO A 564 -12.30 -3.74 4.79
CA PRO A 564 -10.95 -3.47 4.32
C PRO A 564 -10.88 -3.18 2.81
N VAL A 565 -9.89 -2.39 2.42
CA VAL A 565 -9.44 -2.11 1.05
C VAL A 565 -8.14 -2.88 0.83
N ASN A 566 -8.01 -3.50 -0.35
CA ASN A 566 -6.91 -4.40 -0.71
C ASN A 566 -6.66 -5.52 0.33
N GLY A 567 -7.72 -5.89 1.07
CA GLY A 567 -7.71 -6.99 2.03
C GLY A 567 -7.12 -6.69 3.40
N TRP A 568 -6.63 -5.47 3.69
CA TRP A 568 -5.98 -5.23 4.99
C TRP A 568 -6.05 -3.81 5.60
N MET A 569 -6.31 -2.75 4.82
CA MET A 569 -6.44 -1.37 5.34
C MET A 569 -7.89 -0.93 5.40
N ILE A 570 -8.23 0.02 6.26
CA ILE A 570 -9.61 0.45 6.43
C ILE A 570 -9.87 1.75 5.65
N ASN A 571 -10.87 1.78 4.77
CA ASN A 571 -11.19 3.01 4.02
C ASN A 571 -11.83 4.08 4.92
N SER A 572 -11.34 5.31 4.83
CA SER A 572 -11.97 6.50 5.39
C SER A 572 -12.34 7.47 4.26
N LYS A 573 -13.64 7.82 4.16
CA LYS A 573 -14.13 8.77 3.15
C LYS A 573 -14.17 10.16 3.75
N ILE A 574 -13.28 11.02 3.28
CA ILE A 574 -13.14 12.41 3.72
C ILE A 574 -14.00 13.30 2.83
N ARG A 575 -15.13 13.78 3.38
CA ARG A 575 -16.14 14.56 2.64
C ARG A 575 -16.71 15.72 3.44
N TRP A 576 -16.88 15.53 4.74
CA TRP A 576 -17.53 16.48 5.62
C TRP A 576 -16.51 17.42 6.27
N ASN A 577 -16.99 18.48 6.92
CA ASN A 577 -16.16 19.41 7.68
C ASN A 577 -15.45 18.72 8.86
N THR A 578 -16.12 17.74 9.46
CA THR A 578 -15.57 16.88 10.50
C THR A 578 -15.88 15.44 10.14
N ASN A 579 -14.84 14.66 9.88
CA ASN A 579 -14.95 13.23 9.58
C ASN A 579 -14.45 12.47 10.81
N GLU A 580 -15.16 11.43 11.22
CA GLU A 580 -14.75 10.57 12.33
C GLU A 580 -14.63 9.13 11.85
N LYS A 581 -13.60 8.43 12.33
CA LYS A 581 -13.34 7.03 12.02
C LYS A 581 -12.95 6.27 13.26
N ILE A 582 -13.63 5.15 13.54
CA ILE A 582 -13.21 4.19 14.54
C ILE A 582 -12.34 3.14 13.85
N ILE A 583 -11.18 2.83 14.44
CA ILE A 583 -10.33 1.71 14.05
C ILE A 583 -10.27 0.74 15.22
N VAL A 584 -10.84 -0.44 15.03
CA VAL A 584 -10.82 -1.50 16.02
C VAL A 584 -9.52 -2.29 15.92
N VAL A 585 -8.82 -2.45 17.04
CA VAL A 585 -7.57 -3.20 17.19
C VAL A 585 -7.70 -4.25 18.28
N PHE A 586 -6.80 -5.24 18.27
CA PHE A 586 -6.77 -6.32 19.26
C PHE A 586 -5.34 -6.68 19.66
N PRO A 587 -5.12 -7.21 20.90
CA PRO A 587 -3.80 -7.69 21.32
C PRO A 587 -3.33 -8.83 20.42
N THR A 588 -2.12 -8.75 19.89
CA THR A 588 -1.70 -9.64 18.80
C THR A 588 -0.27 -10.21 18.93
N ILE A 589 -0.02 -11.30 18.21
CA ILE A 589 1.29 -11.79 17.80
C ILE A 589 1.37 -11.69 16.28
N SER A 590 2.47 -11.14 15.78
CA SER A 590 2.76 -11.00 14.35
C SER A 590 3.68 -12.11 13.84
N ARG A 591 3.39 -12.61 12.64
CA ARG A 591 4.30 -13.47 11.86
C ARG A 591 4.43 -12.96 10.44
N SER A 592 5.68 -12.77 10.02
CA SER A 592 6.01 -12.38 8.64
C SER A 592 6.01 -13.58 7.71
N PHE A 593 5.52 -13.38 6.50
CA PHE A 593 5.57 -14.34 5.41
C PHE A 593 6.12 -13.65 4.15
N TYR A 594 6.79 -14.42 3.30
CA TYR A 594 7.67 -13.92 2.24
C TYR A 594 7.40 -14.59 0.89
N SER A 595 8.07 -14.10 -0.17
CA SER A 595 8.13 -14.75 -1.48
C SER A 595 6.77 -15.05 -2.10
N MET A 596 5.82 -14.12 -1.94
CA MET A 596 4.42 -14.22 -2.41
C MET A 596 4.27 -13.89 -3.90
N ILE A 597 5.18 -14.38 -4.73
CA ILE A 597 5.17 -14.15 -6.18
C ILE A 597 4.53 -15.35 -6.86
N ASP A 598 3.52 -15.11 -7.69
CA ASP A 598 2.93 -16.15 -8.53
C ASP A 598 3.93 -16.52 -9.64
N PRO A 599 4.51 -17.74 -9.63
CA PRO A 599 5.53 -18.12 -10.61
C PRO A 599 4.97 -18.24 -12.04
N ARG A 600 3.64 -18.27 -12.21
CA ARG A 600 3.01 -18.38 -13.52
C ARG A 600 2.77 -17.02 -14.18
N TYR A 601 2.57 -15.99 -13.37
CA TYR A 601 2.23 -14.63 -13.85
C TYR A 601 3.30 -13.59 -13.53
N LEU A 602 4.29 -13.95 -12.71
CA LEU A 602 5.39 -13.09 -12.26
C LEU A 602 4.88 -11.81 -11.59
N ARG A 603 3.83 -11.93 -10.77
CA ARG A 603 3.23 -10.84 -10.00
C ARG A 603 2.98 -11.26 -8.56
N SER A 604 2.93 -10.29 -7.65
CA SER A 604 2.54 -10.54 -6.26
C SER A 604 1.10 -11.05 -6.17
N PHE A 605 0.83 -11.99 -5.26
CA PHE A 605 -0.52 -12.51 -5.07
C PHE A 605 -1.51 -11.44 -4.57
N GLY A 606 -2.66 -11.34 -5.24
CA GLY A 606 -3.65 -10.28 -5.00
C GLY A 606 -4.57 -10.51 -3.80
N ASP A 607 -5.17 -11.70 -3.65
CA ASP A 607 -6.15 -11.96 -2.58
C ASP A 607 -5.61 -12.97 -1.56
N ILE A 608 -5.83 -12.71 -0.27
CA ILE A 608 -5.40 -13.57 0.83
C ILE A 608 -6.60 -13.75 1.75
N LYS A 609 -7.14 -14.97 1.77
CA LYS A 609 -8.21 -15.36 2.68
C LYS A 609 -7.61 -16.07 3.90
N ILE A 610 -7.95 -15.59 5.07
CA ILE A 610 -7.56 -16.17 6.36
C ILE A 610 -8.74 -17.01 6.87
N VAL A 611 -8.49 -18.27 7.22
CA VAL A 611 -9.47 -19.18 7.82
C VAL A 611 -8.87 -19.91 9.02
N ASN A 612 -9.69 -20.39 9.93
CA ASN A 612 -9.27 -21.24 11.04
C ASN A 612 -9.23 -22.73 10.62
N ARG A 613 -8.99 -23.62 11.59
CA ARG A 613 -9.03 -25.08 11.42
C ARG A 613 -10.26 -25.58 10.65
N SER A 614 -11.45 -25.10 11.02
CA SER A 614 -12.75 -25.49 10.43
C SER A 614 -13.05 -24.84 9.06
N GLY A 615 -12.17 -23.99 8.53
CA GLY A 615 -12.37 -23.32 7.24
C GLY A 615 -13.29 -22.09 7.27
N VAL A 616 -13.60 -21.57 8.47
CA VAL A 616 -14.34 -20.31 8.66
C VAL A 616 -13.39 -19.18 9.03
N ALA A 617 -13.81 -17.92 8.87
CA ALA A 617 -12.97 -16.79 9.26
C ALA A 617 -12.65 -16.84 10.77
N PRO A 618 -11.38 -16.60 11.20
CA PRO A 618 -11.04 -16.59 12.61
C PRO A 618 -11.81 -15.52 13.36
N ARG A 619 -12.05 -15.75 14.66
CA ARG A 619 -12.77 -14.80 15.52
C ARG A 619 -12.10 -13.44 15.57
N GLN A 620 -10.76 -13.42 15.58
CA GLN A 620 -9.94 -12.22 15.50
C GLN A 620 -8.71 -12.53 14.65
N PHE A 621 -8.41 -11.64 13.72
CA PHE A 621 -7.20 -11.70 12.93
C PHE A 621 -6.93 -10.33 12.32
N GLY A 622 -5.68 -10.12 11.92
CA GLY A 622 -5.29 -8.98 11.10
C GLY A 622 -4.35 -9.41 9.99
N LEU A 623 -4.16 -8.52 9.02
CA LEU A 623 -3.24 -8.70 7.92
C LEU A 623 -2.57 -7.35 7.64
N ALA A 624 -1.35 -7.37 7.12
CA ALA A 624 -0.71 -6.26 6.44
C ALA A 624 0.20 -6.82 5.33
N ARG A 625 0.43 -6.07 4.26
CA ARG A 625 1.25 -6.54 3.13
C ARG A 625 1.99 -5.42 2.43
N GLY A 626 3.06 -5.80 1.74
CA GLY A 626 3.73 -4.94 0.77
C GLY A 626 2.79 -4.61 -0.39
N ILE A 627 2.93 -3.40 -0.91
CA ILE A 627 2.03 -2.86 -1.95
C ILE A 627 2.62 -3.04 -3.35
N ASP A 628 3.95 -3.04 -3.45
CA ASP A 628 4.68 -3.16 -4.70
C ASP A 628 5.02 -4.63 -5.02
N GLU A 629 5.19 -4.95 -6.31
CA GLU A 629 5.64 -6.28 -6.78
C GLU A 629 7.02 -6.63 -6.24
N GLY A 630 7.87 -5.61 -6.01
CA GLY A 630 9.16 -5.76 -5.33
C GLY A 630 9.08 -6.09 -3.83
N GLU A 631 7.87 -6.06 -3.25
CA GLU A 631 7.57 -6.36 -1.84
C GLU A 631 6.47 -7.42 -1.71
N ALA A 632 6.69 -8.59 -2.32
CA ALA A 632 5.81 -9.74 -2.19
C ALA A 632 5.91 -10.42 -0.80
N VAL A 633 5.57 -9.66 0.24
CA VAL A 633 5.72 -9.99 1.66
C VAL A 633 4.48 -9.52 2.43
N GLY A 634 4.28 -10.07 3.62
CA GLY A 634 3.25 -9.58 4.52
C GLY A 634 3.41 -10.06 5.95
N VAL A 635 2.49 -9.61 6.78
CA VAL A 635 2.42 -9.93 8.21
C VAL A 635 1.00 -10.35 8.53
N VAL A 636 0.85 -11.54 9.10
CA VAL A 636 -0.41 -12.00 9.67
C VAL A 636 -0.40 -11.75 11.17
N PHE A 637 -1.54 -11.33 11.69
CA PHE A 637 -1.75 -11.00 13.09
C PHE A 637 -2.79 -11.95 13.68
N GLY A 638 -2.41 -12.69 14.72
CA GLY A 638 -3.29 -13.60 15.46
C GLY A 638 -3.42 -13.18 16.92
N PRO A 639 -4.44 -13.67 17.65
CA PRO A 639 -4.63 -13.33 19.06
C PRO A 639 -3.48 -13.87 19.91
N GLN A 640 -3.11 -13.15 20.98
CA GLN A 640 -2.05 -13.61 21.89
C GLN A 640 -2.46 -14.87 22.65
N ASP A 641 -3.73 -14.97 23.02
CA ASP A 641 -4.35 -16.06 23.77
C ASP A 641 -4.92 -17.16 22.88
N ALA A 642 -4.44 -17.31 21.63
CA ALA A 642 -4.84 -18.40 20.75
C ALA A 642 -4.48 -19.77 21.35
N ASP A 643 -5.49 -20.64 21.45
CA ASP A 643 -5.30 -22.06 21.77
C ASP A 643 -4.84 -22.82 20.51
N GLU A 644 -4.51 -24.10 20.65
CA GLU A 644 -4.06 -24.92 19.51
C GLU A 644 -5.12 -25.08 18.41
N ASP A 645 -6.41 -24.95 18.77
CA ASP A 645 -7.53 -25.00 17.84
C ASP A 645 -7.76 -23.69 17.06
N ASP A 646 -7.07 -22.60 17.43
CA ASP A 646 -7.15 -21.29 16.77
C ASP A 646 -6.12 -21.12 15.63
N GLY A 647 -5.54 -22.22 15.16
CA GLY A 647 -4.57 -22.22 14.05
C GLY A 647 -5.08 -21.49 12.81
N ILE A 648 -4.24 -20.62 12.25
CA ILE A 648 -4.57 -19.80 11.07
C ILE A 648 -4.07 -20.48 9.80
N LYS A 649 -4.97 -20.63 8.83
CA LYS A 649 -4.67 -21.06 7.46
C LYS A 649 -4.78 -19.88 6.52
N MET A 650 -3.92 -19.84 5.50
CA MET A 650 -3.93 -18.79 4.49
C MET A 650 -4.17 -19.40 3.11
N LEU A 651 -5.21 -18.92 2.43
CA LEU A 651 -5.54 -19.28 1.06
C LEU A 651 -5.26 -18.08 0.17
N VAL A 652 -4.21 -18.17 -0.63
CA VAL A 652 -3.66 -17.04 -1.38
C VAL A 652 -3.99 -17.27 -2.85
N ALA A 653 -4.94 -16.48 -3.37
CA ALA A 653 -5.52 -16.60 -4.70
C ALA A 653 -5.91 -18.05 -5.11
N ASN A 654 -6.17 -18.93 -4.13
CA ASN A 654 -6.35 -20.39 -4.30
C ASN A 654 -5.21 -21.09 -5.07
N ARG A 655 -3.99 -20.53 -5.04
CA ARG A 655 -2.80 -21.00 -5.75
C ARG A 655 -1.60 -21.23 -4.86
N LEU A 656 -1.62 -20.65 -3.67
CA LEU A 656 -0.66 -20.89 -2.59
C LEU A 656 -1.49 -21.13 -1.32
N LEU A 657 -1.29 -22.28 -0.69
CA LEU A 657 -2.04 -22.68 0.51
C LEU A 657 -1.07 -22.90 1.65
N LEU A 658 -1.28 -22.19 2.76
CA LEU A 658 -0.59 -22.43 4.03
C LEU A 658 -1.63 -23.05 4.96
N LEU A 659 -1.53 -24.37 5.15
CA LEU A 659 -2.50 -25.20 5.86
C LEU A 659 -1.94 -25.80 7.15
N ASN A 660 -0.62 -25.93 7.26
CA ASN A 660 0.06 -26.70 8.32
C ASN A 660 -0.48 -28.14 8.33
N SER A 661 -0.27 -28.82 7.21
CA SER A 661 -0.76 -30.17 6.94
C SER A 661 -0.04 -31.20 7.82
N GLU A 662 -0.79 -32.10 8.44
CA GLU A 662 -0.24 -33.11 9.37
C GLU A 662 0.12 -34.44 8.66
N GLY A 663 -0.27 -34.57 7.40
CA GLY A 663 -0.04 -35.77 6.62
C GLY A 663 -0.84 -35.79 5.32
N ASN A 664 -0.80 -36.92 4.64
CA ASN A 664 -1.52 -37.15 3.38
C ASN A 664 -2.24 -38.50 3.35
N GLU A 665 -2.49 -39.10 4.52
CA GLU A 665 -3.20 -40.37 4.61
C GLU A 665 -4.67 -40.22 4.22
N ASP A 666 -5.29 -39.12 4.65
CA ASP A 666 -6.66 -38.73 4.34
C ASP A 666 -6.79 -37.20 4.15
N GLU A 667 -7.94 -36.75 3.64
CA GLU A 667 -8.17 -35.31 3.38
C GLU A 667 -8.33 -34.49 4.68
N GLU A 668 -8.70 -35.10 5.81
CA GLU A 668 -8.83 -34.38 7.08
C GLU A 668 -7.46 -33.95 7.60
N GLN A 669 -6.51 -34.88 7.67
CA GLN A 669 -5.11 -34.60 8.02
C GLN A 669 -4.49 -33.60 7.02
N ALA A 670 -4.74 -33.79 5.73
CA ALA A 670 -4.13 -32.99 4.68
C ALA A 670 -4.70 -31.56 4.57
N ARG A 671 -5.87 -31.30 5.16
CA ARG A 671 -6.41 -29.95 5.32
C ARG A 671 -5.70 -29.17 6.43
N GLY A 672 -4.89 -29.85 7.25
CA GLY A 672 -4.06 -29.30 8.31
C GLY A 672 -4.83 -28.70 9.48
N ARG A 673 -4.10 -28.34 10.53
CA ARG A 673 -4.67 -27.66 11.71
C ARG A 673 -4.55 -26.14 11.67
N GLY A 674 -3.77 -25.60 10.72
CA GLY A 674 -3.41 -24.19 10.65
C GLY A 674 -2.22 -23.84 11.54
N TYR A 675 -1.65 -22.66 11.32
CA TYR A 675 -0.46 -22.19 12.02
C TYR A 675 -0.83 -21.49 13.33
N VAL A 676 -0.33 -22.00 14.45
CA VAL A 676 -0.41 -21.38 15.77
C VAL A 676 0.74 -20.38 15.88
N LEU A 677 0.45 -19.11 15.57
CA LEU A 677 1.46 -18.07 15.39
C LEU A 677 2.39 -17.84 16.60
N ARG A 678 1.99 -18.25 17.81
CA ARG A 678 2.86 -18.19 18.99
C ARG A 678 4.03 -19.17 18.91
N LYS A 679 3.81 -20.36 18.34
CA LYS A 679 4.77 -21.48 18.32
C LYS A 679 5.45 -21.62 16.96
N GLU A 680 4.72 -21.35 15.89
CA GLU A 680 5.15 -21.67 14.53
C GLU A 680 5.59 -20.42 13.78
N SER A 681 6.56 -20.63 12.88
CA SER A 681 7.11 -19.62 11.99
C SER A 681 6.51 -19.76 10.59
N LEU A 682 6.46 -18.66 9.85
CA LEU A 682 6.09 -18.64 8.43
C LEU A 682 7.29 -18.31 7.53
N ILE A 683 8.52 -18.34 8.08
CA ILE A 683 9.77 -18.26 7.31
C ILE A 683 9.81 -19.45 6.34
N ARG A 684 10.52 -19.30 5.20
CA ARG A 684 10.49 -20.29 4.11
C ARG A 684 9.08 -20.54 3.57
N THR A 685 8.25 -19.50 3.52
CA THR A 685 6.82 -19.54 3.13
C THR A 685 6.54 -20.33 1.85
N GLY A 686 7.40 -20.19 0.83
CA GLY A 686 7.24 -20.90 -0.44
C GLY A 686 7.34 -22.42 -0.30
N MET A 687 8.23 -22.89 0.57
CA MET A 687 8.40 -24.31 0.86
C MET A 687 7.21 -24.87 1.66
N LEU A 688 6.85 -24.19 2.75
CA LEU A 688 5.67 -24.52 3.55
C LEU A 688 4.41 -24.67 2.68
N ALA A 689 4.19 -23.70 1.79
CA ALA A 689 3.00 -23.72 0.96
C ALA A 689 3.01 -24.81 -0.11
N VAL A 690 4.16 -25.12 -0.72
CA VAL A 690 4.21 -26.18 -1.73
C VAL A 690 4.04 -27.57 -1.10
N GLU A 691 4.57 -27.78 0.10
CA GLU A 691 4.38 -29.01 0.86
C GLU A 691 2.92 -29.20 1.26
N ASP A 692 2.30 -28.19 1.86
CA ASP A 692 0.88 -28.20 2.24
C ASP A 692 -0.02 -28.50 1.03
N MET A 693 0.23 -27.83 -0.09
CA MET A 693 -0.53 -28.08 -1.33
C MET A 693 -0.29 -29.47 -1.91
N TRP A 694 0.95 -29.97 -1.86
CA TRP A 694 1.27 -31.28 -2.37
C TRP A 694 0.62 -32.37 -1.52
N GLN A 695 0.67 -32.28 -0.18
CA GLN A 695 0.02 -33.22 0.72
C GLN A 695 -1.49 -33.28 0.51
N LEU A 696 -2.17 -32.12 0.39
CA LEU A 696 -3.59 -32.05 0.10
C LEU A 696 -3.94 -32.68 -1.26
N ASN A 697 -3.10 -32.49 -2.28
CA ASN A 697 -3.30 -33.13 -3.57
C ASN A 697 -3.08 -34.64 -3.51
N GLU A 698 -2.09 -35.13 -2.76
CA GLU A 698 -1.83 -36.57 -2.66
C GLU A 698 -2.96 -37.29 -1.95
N ALA A 699 -3.48 -36.75 -0.84
CA ALA A 699 -4.63 -37.33 -0.13
C ALA A 699 -5.86 -37.46 -1.07
N ARG A 700 -6.18 -36.40 -1.81
CA ARG A 700 -7.29 -36.39 -2.78
C ARG A 700 -7.07 -37.35 -3.94
N LEU A 701 -5.85 -37.38 -4.50
CA LEU A 701 -5.51 -38.30 -5.59
C LEU A 701 -5.54 -39.75 -5.13
N ARG A 702 -5.14 -40.04 -3.89
CA ARG A 702 -5.25 -41.36 -3.30
C ARG A 702 -6.71 -41.81 -3.21
N THR A 703 -7.60 -40.96 -2.70
CA THR A 703 -9.05 -41.23 -2.68
C THR A 703 -9.58 -41.51 -4.10
N LEU A 704 -9.16 -40.74 -5.10
CA LEU A 704 -9.55 -40.98 -6.50
C LEU A 704 -9.02 -42.34 -7.03
N ARG A 705 -7.76 -42.68 -6.76
CA ARG A 705 -7.14 -43.97 -7.16
C ARG A 705 -7.83 -45.17 -6.51
N GLU A 706 -8.17 -45.07 -5.22
CA GLU A 706 -8.92 -46.11 -4.49
C GLU A 706 -10.29 -46.40 -5.14
N HIS A 707 -10.85 -45.43 -5.86
CA HIS A 707 -12.11 -45.55 -6.61
C HIS A 707 -11.90 -45.71 -8.13
N ALA A 708 -10.70 -46.10 -8.56
CA ALA A 708 -10.33 -46.33 -9.97
C ALA A 708 -10.50 -45.10 -10.89
N ILE A 709 -10.48 -43.88 -10.34
CA ILE A 709 -10.50 -42.63 -11.11
C ILE A 709 -9.07 -42.16 -11.28
N GLU A 710 -8.48 -42.46 -12.44
CA GLU A 710 -7.10 -42.10 -12.75
C GLU A 710 -6.98 -41.11 -13.91
N ASN A 711 -6.09 -40.13 -13.72
CA ASN A 711 -5.68 -39.22 -14.77
C ASN A 711 -4.14 -39.21 -14.84
N GLN A 712 -3.60 -39.84 -15.89
CA GLN A 712 -2.15 -39.98 -16.06
C GLN A 712 -1.40 -38.65 -16.18
N ARG A 713 -2.04 -37.61 -16.74
CA ARG A 713 -1.43 -36.27 -16.80
C ARG A 713 -1.32 -35.68 -15.39
N LEU A 714 -2.38 -35.77 -14.58
CA LEU A 714 -2.37 -35.29 -13.20
C LEU A 714 -1.35 -36.05 -12.34
N ALA A 715 -1.28 -37.38 -12.47
CA ALA A 715 -0.30 -38.20 -11.77
C ALA A 715 1.14 -37.79 -12.11
N ARG A 716 1.45 -37.52 -13.38
CA ARG A 716 2.77 -37.03 -13.81
C ARG A 716 3.11 -35.65 -13.24
N LEU A 717 2.16 -34.71 -13.27
CA LEU A 717 2.35 -33.38 -12.66
C LEU A 717 2.61 -33.50 -11.16
N HIS A 718 1.83 -34.32 -10.46
CA HIS A 718 1.94 -34.52 -9.02
C HIS A 718 3.29 -35.17 -8.63
N GLN A 719 3.74 -36.19 -9.37
CA GLN A 719 5.07 -36.81 -9.17
C GLN A 719 6.21 -35.84 -9.49
N ARG A 720 6.07 -35.01 -10.53
CA ARG A 720 7.06 -33.97 -10.83
C ARG A 720 7.15 -32.95 -9.69
N GLY A 721 6.03 -32.56 -9.10
CA GLY A 721 5.98 -31.73 -7.90
C GLY A 721 6.77 -32.35 -6.75
N LYS A 722 6.52 -33.63 -6.45
CA LYS A 722 7.25 -34.39 -5.41
C LYS A 722 8.76 -34.37 -5.64
N SER A 723 9.19 -34.66 -6.86
CA SER A 723 10.62 -34.66 -7.22
C SER A 723 11.27 -33.28 -7.05
N LEU A 724 10.56 -32.20 -7.33
CA LEU A 724 11.09 -30.85 -7.16
C LEU A 724 11.16 -30.44 -5.68
N ILE A 725 10.16 -30.82 -4.87
CA ILE A 725 10.18 -30.62 -3.41
C ILE A 725 11.38 -31.33 -2.79
N GLU A 726 11.62 -32.59 -3.18
CA GLU A 726 12.76 -33.36 -2.66
C GLU A 726 14.11 -32.73 -3.04
N LYS A 727 14.24 -32.23 -4.27
CA LYS A 727 15.43 -31.48 -4.69
C LYS A 727 15.59 -30.16 -3.94
N ALA A 728 14.49 -29.47 -3.63
CA ALA A 728 14.53 -28.27 -2.82
C ALA A 728 15.05 -28.58 -1.40
N ARG A 729 14.56 -29.65 -0.75
CA ARG A 729 15.07 -30.10 0.56
C ARG A 729 16.55 -30.44 0.53
N GLN A 730 17.00 -31.16 -0.50
CA GLN A 730 18.42 -31.48 -0.67
C GLN A 730 19.28 -30.22 -0.83
N ALA A 731 18.80 -29.24 -1.60
CA ALA A 731 19.48 -27.96 -1.77
C ALA A 731 19.50 -27.15 -0.45
N GLU A 732 18.41 -27.17 0.31
CA GLU A 732 18.31 -26.54 1.64
C GLU A 732 19.28 -27.18 2.66
N GLU A 733 19.35 -28.51 2.71
CA GLU A 733 20.32 -29.24 3.53
C GLU A 733 21.77 -28.93 3.14
N ALA A 734 22.03 -28.81 1.84
CA ALA A 734 23.31 -28.38 1.29
C ALA A 734 23.57 -26.87 1.44
N LYS A 735 22.57 -26.09 1.85
CA LYS A 735 22.58 -24.61 1.95
C LYS A 735 22.90 -23.96 0.60
N ASP A 736 22.45 -24.57 -0.49
CA ASP A 736 22.46 -24.01 -1.85
C ASP A 736 21.13 -23.27 -2.07
N TRP A 737 21.11 -22.01 -1.69
CA TRP A 737 19.87 -21.22 -1.69
C TRP A 737 19.39 -20.84 -3.08
N GLU A 738 20.28 -20.73 -4.07
CA GLU A 738 19.92 -20.50 -5.47
C GLU A 738 19.08 -21.68 -5.99
N ARG A 739 19.61 -22.91 -5.86
CA ARG A 739 18.90 -24.13 -6.27
C ARG A 739 17.66 -24.38 -5.45
N TYR A 740 17.70 -24.11 -4.15
CA TYR A 740 16.52 -24.19 -3.29
C TYR A 740 15.39 -23.31 -3.82
N VAL A 741 15.63 -22.02 -4.06
CA VAL A 741 14.58 -21.10 -4.54
C VAL A 741 14.13 -21.45 -5.96
N GLU A 742 15.04 -21.87 -6.84
CA GLU A 742 14.70 -22.39 -8.17
C GLU A 742 13.70 -23.55 -8.07
N HIS A 743 14.03 -24.55 -7.25
CA HIS A 743 13.21 -25.75 -7.08
C HIS A 743 11.89 -25.48 -6.38
N VAL A 744 11.86 -24.63 -5.35
CA VAL A 744 10.61 -24.20 -4.68
C VAL A 744 9.69 -23.49 -5.67
N ARG A 745 10.19 -22.53 -6.45
CA ARG A 745 9.38 -21.80 -7.45
C ARG A 745 8.88 -22.74 -8.55
N ALA A 746 9.72 -23.65 -9.03
CA ALA A 746 9.30 -24.67 -10.01
C ALA A 746 8.23 -25.61 -9.42
N ALA A 747 8.41 -26.06 -8.18
CA ALA A 747 7.46 -26.93 -7.48
C ALA A 747 6.11 -26.24 -7.27
N LEU A 748 6.11 -24.96 -6.85
CA LEU A 748 4.90 -24.13 -6.74
C LEU A 748 4.20 -23.99 -8.10
N GLY A 749 4.95 -23.74 -9.18
CA GLY A 749 4.38 -23.62 -10.53
C GLY A 749 3.68 -24.90 -11.01
N VAL A 750 4.25 -26.06 -10.72
CA VAL A 750 3.67 -27.37 -11.07
C VAL A 750 2.49 -27.73 -10.17
N THR A 751 2.65 -27.59 -8.85
CA THR A 751 1.65 -28.01 -7.85
C THR A 751 0.41 -27.11 -7.90
N SER A 752 0.59 -25.79 -8.08
CA SER A 752 -0.53 -24.84 -8.27
C SER A 752 -1.30 -25.04 -9.58
N ARG A 753 -0.71 -25.71 -10.57
CA ARG A 753 -1.42 -26.14 -11.78
C ARG A 753 -2.20 -27.44 -11.54
N ALA A 754 -1.64 -28.38 -10.79
CA ALA A 754 -2.30 -29.64 -10.46
C ALA A 754 -3.52 -29.45 -9.55
N TYR A 755 -3.43 -28.57 -8.54
CA TYR A 755 -4.48 -28.34 -7.55
C TYR A 755 -5.90 -28.11 -8.12
N PRO A 756 -6.12 -27.12 -9.02
CA PRO A 756 -7.45 -26.90 -9.59
C PRO A 756 -7.93 -28.06 -10.46
N GLU A 757 -7.03 -28.76 -11.16
CA GLU A 757 -7.38 -29.93 -11.99
C GLU A 757 -7.82 -31.12 -11.10
N VAL A 758 -7.19 -31.33 -9.95
CA VAL A 758 -7.62 -32.34 -8.95
C VAL A 758 -8.98 -32.00 -8.38
N LEU A 759 -9.19 -30.73 -7.98
CA LEU A 759 -10.46 -30.28 -7.43
C LEU A 759 -11.59 -30.37 -8.46
N GLN A 760 -11.31 -30.03 -9.72
CA GLN A 760 -12.27 -30.18 -10.82
C GLN A 760 -12.65 -31.65 -11.02
N THR A 761 -11.68 -32.57 -11.01
CA THR A 761 -11.96 -34.01 -11.15
C THR A 761 -12.88 -34.51 -10.02
N LEU A 762 -12.66 -34.10 -8.78
CA LEU A 762 -13.55 -34.41 -7.65
C LEU A 762 -14.95 -33.82 -7.85
N ASN A 763 -15.04 -32.56 -8.27
CA ASN A 763 -16.32 -31.89 -8.51
C ASN A 763 -17.08 -32.50 -9.70
N ASP A 764 -16.39 -32.96 -10.73
CA ASP A 764 -16.99 -33.63 -11.90
C ASP A 764 -17.60 -34.98 -11.49
N VAL A 765 -16.92 -35.72 -10.62
CA VAL A 765 -17.42 -36.98 -10.03
C VAL A 765 -18.69 -36.72 -9.21
N ILE A 766 -18.72 -35.67 -8.37
CA ILE A 766 -19.91 -35.28 -7.59
C ILE A 766 -21.04 -34.79 -8.51
N SER A 767 -20.73 -33.99 -9.52
CA SER A 767 -21.72 -33.46 -10.47
C SER A 767 -22.33 -34.57 -11.32
N GLY A 768 -21.54 -35.57 -11.72
CA GLY A 768 -22.01 -36.76 -12.41
C GLY A 768 -23.08 -37.50 -11.62
N MET A 769 -22.89 -37.66 -10.30
CA MET A 769 -23.90 -38.27 -9.43
C MET A 769 -25.22 -37.48 -9.40
N VAL A 770 -25.17 -36.15 -9.30
CA VAL A 770 -26.38 -35.31 -9.32
C VAL A 770 -27.14 -35.48 -10.65
N PHE A 771 -26.41 -35.54 -11.76
CA PHE A 771 -26.98 -35.79 -13.08
C PHE A 771 -27.66 -37.18 -13.17
N PHE A 772 -26.98 -38.24 -12.72
CA PHE A 772 -27.57 -39.58 -12.70
C PHE A 772 -28.83 -39.62 -11.82
N LEU A 773 -28.79 -39.02 -10.63
CA LEU A 773 -29.93 -38.98 -9.72
C LEU A 773 -31.13 -38.22 -10.33
N ALA A 774 -30.86 -37.15 -11.09
CA ALA A 774 -31.89 -36.43 -11.84
C ALA A 774 -32.55 -37.28 -12.93
N LEU A 775 -31.81 -38.19 -13.55
CA LEU A 775 -32.38 -39.16 -14.51
C LEU A 775 -33.15 -40.28 -13.83
N VAL A 776 -32.84 -40.63 -12.57
CA VAL A 776 -33.55 -41.68 -11.83
C VAL A 776 -35.03 -41.34 -11.65
N ILE A 777 -35.41 -40.09 -11.35
CA ILE A 777 -36.83 -39.71 -11.17
C ILE A 777 -37.69 -39.99 -12.41
N PRO A 778 -37.40 -39.42 -13.60
CA PRO A 778 -38.21 -39.68 -14.78
C PRO A 778 -38.12 -41.16 -15.17
N THR A 779 -36.96 -41.79 -15.05
CA THR A 779 -36.82 -43.23 -15.37
C THR A 779 -37.66 -44.10 -14.45
N ALA A 780 -37.73 -43.77 -13.16
CA ALA A 780 -38.53 -44.51 -12.20
C ALA A 780 -40.03 -44.31 -12.42
N PHE A 781 -40.43 -43.08 -12.78
CA PHE A 781 -41.81 -42.79 -13.13
C PHE A 781 -42.23 -43.54 -14.40
N LEU A 782 -41.41 -43.49 -15.45
CA LEU A 782 -41.66 -44.20 -16.70
C LEU A 782 -41.63 -45.72 -16.50
N GLY A 783 -40.69 -46.21 -15.69
CA GLY A 783 -40.55 -47.61 -15.33
C GLY A 783 -41.79 -48.14 -14.61
N GLU A 784 -42.34 -47.39 -13.65
CA GLU A 784 -43.60 -47.74 -13.00
C GLU A 784 -44.74 -47.86 -14.01
N ARG A 785 -44.87 -46.87 -14.91
CA ARG A 785 -45.91 -46.86 -15.95
C ARG A 785 -45.75 -47.96 -17.00
N LEU A 786 -44.52 -48.39 -17.27
CA LEU A 786 -44.21 -49.43 -18.25
C LEU A 786 -44.38 -50.85 -17.66
N LEU A 787 -43.92 -51.09 -16.42
CA LEU A 787 -43.84 -52.42 -15.81
C LEU A 787 -45.09 -52.81 -15.00
N PHE A 788 -45.57 -51.92 -14.11
CA PHE A 788 -46.66 -52.24 -13.18
C PHE A 788 -47.99 -51.63 -13.64
N ALA A 789 -47.98 -50.34 -13.94
CA ALA A 789 -49.13 -49.54 -14.36
C ALA A 789 -50.37 -49.72 -13.47
N ALA A 790 -50.18 -49.60 -12.16
CA ALA A 790 -51.29 -49.70 -11.22
C ALA A 790 -52.33 -48.60 -11.48
N ALA A 791 -53.62 -48.90 -11.30
CA ALA A 791 -54.69 -47.89 -11.44
C ALA A 791 -54.80 -47.00 -10.19
N ASP A 792 -54.56 -47.57 -9.01
CA ASP A 792 -54.59 -46.86 -7.73
C ASP A 792 -53.30 -46.05 -7.51
N ILE A 793 -53.46 -44.78 -7.15
CA ILE A 793 -52.36 -43.85 -6.87
C ILE A 793 -51.44 -44.34 -5.74
N ARG A 794 -51.97 -45.07 -4.74
CA ARG A 794 -51.17 -45.61 -3.64
C ARG A 794 -50.16 -46.63 -4.15
N TRP A 795 -50.61 -47.51 -5.04
CA TRP A 795 -49.76 -48.54 -5.66
C TRP A 795 -48.86 -47.97 -6.75
N GLN A 796 -49.28 -46.91 -7.46
CA GLN A 796 -48.39 -46.15 -8.35
C GLN A 796 -47.24 -45.50 -7.57
N LEU A 797 -47.54 -44.85 -6.45
CA LEU A 797 -46.52 -44.24 -5.59
C LEU A 797 -45.60 -45.30 -4.98
N ALA A 798 -46.13 -46.44 -4.54
CA ALA A 798 -45.34 -47.55 -4.02
C ALA A 798 -44.44 -48.18 -5.10
N GLY A 799 -44.96 -48.39 -6.32
CA GLY A 799 -44.19 -48.92 -7.45
C GLY A 799 -43.11 -47.95 -7.92
N PHE A 800 -43.43 -46.66 -8.00
CA PHE A 800 -42.47 -45.58 -8.30
C PHE A 800 -41.36 -45.51 -7.24
N GLY A 801 -41.73 -45.47 -5.96
CA GLY A 801 -40.78 -45.42 -4.84
C GLY A 801 -39.88 -46.65 -4.78
N GLY A 802 -40.46 -47.84 -4.96
CA GLY A 802 -39.69 -49.09 -5.02
C GLY A 802 -38.71 -49.14 -6.18
N LEU A 803 -39.13 -48.71 -7.37
CA LEU A 803 -38.27 -48.69 -8.56
C LEU A 803 -37.19 -47.61 -8.47
N LEU A 804 -37.49 -46.48 -7.84
CA LEU A 804 -36.51 -45.42 -7.54
C LEU A 804 -35.43 -45.95 -6.58
N VAL A 805 -35.80 -46.63 -5.50
CA VAL A 805 -34.84 -47.24 -4.56
C VAL A 805 -34.02 -48.33 -5.26
N LEU A 806 -34.64 -49.17 -6.08
CA LEU A 806 -33.94 -50.23 -6.80
C LEU A 806 -32.92 -49.69 -7.81
N ILE A 807 -33.30 -48.70 -8.63
CA ILE A 807 -32.37 -48.06 -9.56
C ILE A 807 -31.26 -47.35 -8.78
N TRP A 808 -31.60 -46.67 -7.69
CA TRP A 808 -30.61 -46.03 -6.84
C TRP A 808 -29.61 -47.03 -6.25
N ILE A 809 -30.07 -48.17 -5.73
CA ILE A 809 -29.19 -49.25 -5.25
C ILE A 809 -28.27 -49.69 -6.39
N ALA A 810 -28.81 -49.97 -7.57
CA ALA A 810 -28.01 -50.41 -8.72
C ALA A 810 -26.93 -49.38 -9.11
N ILE A 811 -27.28 -48.09 -9.22
CA ILE A 811 -26.33 -47.03 -9.55
C ILE A 811 -25.32 -46.82 -8.42
N SER A 812 -25.74 -46.93 -7.15
CA SER A 812 -24.87 -46.76 -5.98
C SER A 812 -23.74 -47.79 -5.92
N GLN A 813 -23.94 -48.98 -6.49
CA GLN A 813 -22.91 -50.02 -6.57
C GLN A 813 -21.94 -49.82 -7.74
N VAL A 814 -22.35 -49.10 -8.79
CA VAL A 814 -21.59 -48.96 -10.04
C VAL A 814 -20.83 -47.64 -10.09
N HIS A 815 -21.41 -46.55 -9.58
CA HIS A 815 -20.85 -45.21 -9.76
C HIS A 815 -19.96 -44.80 -8.57
N PRO A 816 -18.66 -44.57 -8.76
CA PRO A 816 -17.70 -44.34 -7.66
C PRO A 816 -18.01 -43.10 -6.80
N ALA A 817 -18.70 -42.10 -7.36
CA ALA A 817 -19.12 -40.93 -6.58
C ALA A 817 -19.99 -41.24 -5.35
N PHE A 818 -20.74 -42.36 -5.36
CA PHE A 818 -21.56 -42.74 -4.20
C PHE A 818 -20.73 -43.20 -3.01
N ALA A 819 -19.46 -43.58 -3.21
CA ALA A 819 -18.53 -43.91 -2.13
C ALA A 819 -17.69 -42.68 -1.70
N ILE A 820 -17.44 -41.73 -2.61
CA ILE A 820 -16.67 -40.50 -2.32
C ILE A 820 -17.52 -39.43 -1.61
N ALA A 821 -18.82 -39.36 -1.90
CA ALA A 821 -19.75 -38.40 -1.28
C ALA A 821 -20.52 -39.03 -0.10
N HIS A 822 -21.42 -38.26 0.53
CA HIS A 822 -22.42 -38.80 1.47
C HIS A 822 -23.71 -39.14 0.70
N PRO A 823 -23.85 -40.34 0.10
CA PRO A 823 -24.91 -40.67 -0.85
C PRO A 823 -26.31 -40.59 -0.25
N LEU A 824 -26.45 -40.85 1.05
CA LEU A 824 -27.72 -40.76 1.77
C LEU A 824 -28.20 -39.30 1.91
N VAL A 825 -27.28 -38.35 2.14
CA VAL A 825 -27.61 -36.92 2.25
C VAL A 825 -28.11 -36.40 0.91
N ILE A 826 -27.48 -36.84 -0.17
CA ILE A 826 -27.82 -36.41 -1.53
C ILE A 826 -29.15 -37.03 -1.97
N LEU A 827 -29.38 -38.32 -1.67
CA LEU A 827 -30.67 -38.97 -1.87
C LEU A 827 -31.78 -38.25 -1.08
N LEU A 828 -31.53 -37.92 0.19
CA LEU A 828 -32.48 -37.22 1.05
C LEU A 828 -32.79 -35.82 0.51
N ALA A 829 -31.78 -35.06 0.09
CA ALA A 829 -31.96 -33.74 -0.52
C ALA A 829 -32.82 -33.84 -1.80
N PHE A 830 -32.59 -34.86 -2.63
CA PHE A 830 -33.36 -35.08 -3.84
C PHE A 830 -34.80 -35.52 -3.55
N ALA A 831 -35.00 -36.38 -2.56
CA ALA A 831 -36.32 -36.78 -2.09
C ALA A 831 -37.12 -35.58 -1.53
N ILE A 832 -36.48 -34.73 -0.72
CA ILE A 832 -37.08 -33.48 -0.21
C ILE A 832 -37.46 -32.57 -1.37
N MET A 833 -36.56 -32.37 -2.34
CA MET A 833 -36.83 -31.54 -3.52
C MET A 833 -37.99 -32.10 -4.36
N ALA A 834 -38.04 -33.41 -4.57
CA ALA A 834 -39.13 -34.07 -5.30
C ALA A 834 -40.47 -33.95 -4.56
N MET A 835 -40.48 -34.14 -3.23
CA MET A 835 -41.67 -33.93 -2.40
C MET A 835 -42.11 -32.46 -2.42
N ALA A 836 -41.18 -31.51 -2.31
CA ALA A 836 -41.48 -30.09 -2.38
C ALA A 836 -42.06 -29.70 -3.75
N ALA A 837 -41.48 -30.21 -4.85
CA ALA A 837 -41.99 -30.00 -6.19
C ALA A 837 -43.39 -30.61 -6.39
N PHE A 838 -43.63 -31.81 -5.85
CA PHE A 838 -44.95 -32.44 -5.87
C PHE A 838 -45.99 -31.64 -5.08
N VAL A 839 -45.65 -31.20 -3.87
CA VAL A 839 -46.51 -30.36 -3.03
C VAL A 839 -46.81 -29.03 -3.73
N LEU A 840 -45.79 -28.36 -4.30
CA LEU A 840 -45.95 -27.12 -5.04
C LEU A 840 -46.83 -27.32 -6.28
N SER A 841 -46.63 -28.41 -7.02
CA SER A 841 -47.48 -28.79 -8.16
C SER A 841 -48.91 -29.05 -7.73
N MET A 842 -49.13 -29.79 -6.64
CA MET A 842 -50.47 -30.07 -6.12
C MET A 842 -51.17 -28.78 -5.69
N ILE A 843 -50.48 -27.91 -4.95
CA ILE A 843 -50.99 -26.60 -4.54
C ILE A 843 -51.32 -25.76 -5.78
N SER A 844 -50.41 -25.65 -6.74
CA SER A 844 -50.61 -24.89 -7.97
C SER A 844 -51.78 -25.44 -8.80
N THR A 845 -51.92 -26.77 -8.89
CA THR A 845 -53.03 -27.43 -9.59
C THR A 845 -54.36 -27.20 -8.88
N ARG A 846 -54.37 -27.20 -7.54
CA ARG A 846 -55.56 -26.96 -6.73
C ARG A 846 -55.95 -25.48 -6.73
N PHE A 847 -54.97 -24.58 -6.67
CA PHE A 847 -55.13 -23.15 -6.83
C PHE A 847 -55.65 -22.80 -8.22
N ASN A 848 -55.08 -23.35 -9.29
CA ASN A 848 -55.59 -23.17 -10.64
C ASN A 848 -57.01 -23.72 -10.81
N ARG A 849 -57.34 -24.87 -10.20
CA ARG A 849 -58.71 -25.38 -10.17
C ARG A 849 -59.66 -24.44 -9.44
N TYR A 850 -59.23 -23.90 -8.30
CA TYR A 850 -59.99 -22.93 -7.52
C TYR A 850 -60.19 -21.62 -8.28
N MET A 851 -59.13 -21.06 -8.86
CA MET A 851 -59.17 -19.85 -9.69
C MET A 851 -60.04 -20.05 -10.94
N LYS A 852 -59.95 -21.19 -11.62
CA LYS A 852 -60.84 -21.52 -12.73
C LYS A 852 -62.30 -21.64 -12.30
N ALA A 853 -62.57 -22.25 -11.14
CA ALA A 853 -63.92 -22.34 -10.59
C ALA A 853 -64.47 -20.97 -10.17
N TYR A 854 -63.61 -20.10 -9.62
CA TYR A 854 -63.93 -18.72 -9.26
C TYR A 854 -64.19 -17.84 -10.50
N GLN A 855 -63.31 -17.91 -11.51
CA GLN A 855 -63.47 -17.20 -12.80
C GLN A 855 -64.69 -17.71 -13.59
N ALA A 856 -64.99 -19.01 -13.56
CA ALA A 856 -66.19 -19.56 -14.19
C ALA A 856 -67.49 -19.15 -13.47
N GLN A 857 -67.40 -18.67 -12.22
CA GLN A 857 -68.53 -18.10 -11.47
C GLN A 857 -68.78 -16.62 -11.82
N GLU A 858 -67.74 -15.84 -12.15
CA GLU A 858 -67.88 -14.43 -12.57
C GLU A 858 -68.03 -14.23 -14.08
N ALA A 859 -67.49 -15.12 -14.91
CA ALA A 859 -67.56 -15.05 -16.37
C ALA A 859 -68.24 -16.31 -16.93
N HIS A 860 -69.48 -16.17 -17.42
CA HIS A 860 -70.26 -17.23 -18.09
C HIS A 860 -69.63 -17.64 -19.44
N VAL A 861 -68.45 -18.25 -19.43
CA VAL A 861 -67.83 -18.88 -20.61
C VAL A 861 -67.16 -20.18 -20.18
N HIS A 862 -67.69 -21.31 -20.68
CA HIS A 862 -66.99 -22.59 -20.64
C HIS A 862 -66.16 -22.75 -21.91
N GLU A 863 -64.89 -22.40 -21.83
CA GLU A 863 -63.91 -22.84 -22.82
C GLU A 863 -63.03 -23.91 -22.18
N THR A 864 -63.34 -25.17 -22.49
CA THR A 864 -62.49 -26.33 -22.17
C THR A 864 -61.29 -26.34 -23.10
N ASP A 865 -60.36 -25.41 -22.85
CA ASP A 865 -59.09 -25.42 -23.55
C ASP A 865 -58.19 -26.46 -22.87
N ILE A 866 -58.09 -27.64 -23.51
CA ILE A 866 -57.15 -28.69 -23.09
C ILE A 866 -55.77 -28.07 -23.22
N SER A 867 -55.11 -27.82 -22.08
CA SER A 867 -53.75 -27.28 -22.11
C SER A 867 -52.88 -28.16 -23.01
N ARG A 868 -52.06 -27.54 -23.87
CA ARG A 868 -51.12 -28.26 -24.74
C ARG A 868 -50.25 -29.26 -23.96
N ALA A 869 -49.99 -28.97 -22.68
CA ALA A 869 -49.31 -29.85 -21.75
C ALA A 869 -50.13 -31.12 -21.41
N SER A 870 -51.43 -31.01 -21.12
CA SER A 870 -52.29 -32.17 -20.84
C SER A 870 -52.51 -33.07 -22.05
N ALA A 871 -52.64 -32.51 -23.25
CA ALA A 871 -52.74 -33.29 -24.49
C ALA A 871 -51.43 -34.05 -24.77
N SER A 872 -50.29 -33.38 -24.59
CA SER A 872 -48.96 -34.00 -24.73
C SER A 872 -48.74 -35.11 -23.71
N TYR A 873 -49.14 -34.92 -22.45
CA TYR A 873 -49.08 -35.95 -21.41
C TYR A 873 -49.95 -37.16 -21.75
N ALA A 874 -51.19 -36.95 -22.21
CA ALA A 874 -52.08 -38.03 -22.62
C ALA A 874 -51.51 -38.83 -23.81
N ALA A 875 -50.98 -38.15 -24.83
CA ALA A 875 -50.32 -38.79 -25.98
C ALA A 875 -49.08 -39.60 -25.55
N PHE A 876 -48.27 -39.05 -24.65
CA PHE A 876 -47.09 -39.71 -24.11
C PHE A 876 -47.44 -40.97 -23.29
N MET A 877 -48.45 -40.87 -22.42
CA MET A 877 -48.97 -42.01 -21.64
C MET A 877 -49.58 -43.10 -22.54
N LEU A 878 -50.24 -42.71 -23.63
CA LEU A 878 -50.74 -43.63 -24.64
C LEU A 878 -49.60 -44.36 -25.37
N GLY A 879 -48.49 -43.65 -25.64
CA GLY A 879 -47.26 -44.24 -26.18
C GLY A 879 -46.68 -45.34 -25.28
N ILE A 880 -46.57 -45.07 -23.98
CA ILE A 880 -46.08 -46.05 -22.99
C ILE A 880 -47.02 -47.27 -22.91
N SER A 881 -48.33 -47.05 -22.95
CA SER A 881 -49.34 -48.13 -22.99
C SER A 881 -49.18 -49.03 -24.22
N ASN A 882 -48.87 -48.46 -25.38
CA ASN A 882 -48.59 -49.21 -26.61
C ASN A 882 -47.27 -50.00 -26.53
N MET A 883 -46.23 -49.46 -25.90
CA MET A 883 -44.98 -50.18 -25.62
C MET A 883 -45.24 -51.41 -24.74
N ARG A 884 -46.08 -51.28 -23.71
CA ARG A 884 -46.44 -52.41 -22.84
C ARG A 884 -47.22 -53.51 -23.57
N ARG A 885 -48.08 -53.16 -24.53
CA ARG A 885 -48.84 -54.15 -25.33
C ARG A 885 -47.94 -54.99 -26.23
N ARG A 886 -46.82 -54.44 -26.72
CA ARG A 886 -45.89 -55.12 -27.65
C ARG A 886 -44.57 -55.48 -26.98
N LYS A 887 -44.65 -56.22 -25.87
CA LYS A 887 -43.51 -56.55 -24.97
C LYS A 887 -42.26 -57.06 -25.70
N LEU A 888 -42.41 -57.98 -26.66
CA LEU A 888 -41.27 -58.54 -27.41
C LEU A 888 -40.57 -57.48 -28.26
N ARG A 889 -41.35 -56.64 -28.98
CA ARG A 889 -40.81 -55.56 -29.80
C ARG A 889 -40.13 -54.51 -28.94
N THR A 890 -40.79 -54.06 -27.87
CA THR A 890 -40.24 -53.06 -26.95
C THR A 890 -38.98 -53.55 -26.26
N GLY A 891 -38.96 -54.82 -25.81
CA GLY A 891 -37.77 -55.44 -25.21
C GLY A 891 -36.60 -55.51 -26.19
N LEU A 892 -36.85 -55.97 -27.43
CA LEU A 892 -35.83 -56.00 -28.48
C LEU A 892 -35.33 -54.59 -28.83
N THR A 893 -36.21 -53.60 -28.98
CA THR A 893 -35.80 -52.22 -29.29
C THR A 893 -34.99 -51.59 -28.17
N LEU A 894 -35.37 -51.79 -26.90
CA LEU A 894 -34.60 -51.31 -25.75
C LEU A 894 -33.24 -52.01 -25.68
N LEU A 895 -33.19 -53.33 -25.88
CA LEU A 895 -31.94 -54.08 -25.92
C LEU A 895 -31.03 -53.60 -27.05
N THR A 896 -31.60 -53.37 -28.25
CA THR A 896 -30.86 -52.81 -29.38
C THR A 896 -30.32 -51.42 -29.08
N LEU A 897 -31.14 -50.53 -28.50
CA LEU A 897 -30.68 -49.20 -28.08
C LEU A 897 -29.57 -49.29 -27.04
N VAL A 898 -29.70 -50.15 -26.03
CA VAL A 898 -28.68 -50.37 -25.01
C VAL A 898 -27.40 -50.89 -25.65
N LEU A 899 -27.46 -51.95 -26.46
CA LEU A 899 -26.29 -52.49 -27.15
C LEU A 899 -25.63 -51.42 -28.02
N LEU A 900 -26.38 -50.74 -28.90
CA LEU A 900 -25.85 -49.73 -29.82
C LEU A 900 -25.27 -48.49 -29.10
N THR A 901 -25.69 -48.23 -27.86
CA THR A 901 -25.15 -47.13 -27.04
C THR A 901 -23.89 -47.55 -26.27
N PHE A 902 -23.77 -48.83 -25.88
CA PHE A 902 -22.72 -49.32 -24.98
C PHE A 902 -21.72 -50.31 -25.60
N THR A 903 -21.90 -50.70 -26.86
CA THR A 903 -20.91 -51.37 -27.72
C THR A 903 -20.41 -50.39 -28.77
#